data_AF-A0A9W7ZDZ1-F1
#
_entry.id   AF-A0A9W7ZDZ1-F1
#
_cell.length_a   1.000
_cell.length_b   1.000
_cell.length_c   1.000
_cell.angle_alpha   90.00
_cell.angle_beta   90.00
_cell.angle_gamma   90.00
#
_symmetry.space_group_name_H-M   'P 1'
#
loop_
_entity.id
_entity.type
_entity.pdbx_description
1 polymer ?
#
loop_
_entity_poly.entity_id
_entity_poly.type
_entity_poly.pdbx_seq_one_letter_code
_entity_poly.pdbx_strand_id
1 'polypeptide(L)'
;MPVYSAFPDIDIPSKDIATFLLEQADARLAKAASNGDKEQPLAIDATTGDYIYLAETKQMANAIAGALVDRGFSFQFDPASFQPENVAVVFSSADIRFIAINLGVLMAGGVYTAVDPHSEAEALAQRLMDVQAKAVFVSLDLVPRLMDAIQLAHLDIPSTNVFLIQGTQEPFTSISMLKHQKPCALPTLSAEQLANKVALITFSSGTTGKPKGIMLSHRSVVSMYAVFGSAVAYRDTLTKYHSMNKQHKVLSAFPLWHIYGFALLCYQSLYSGCCVVQLPEFELTNYLQAIEQYRVDRLVAAPSMLHTLLAKSARSGPNHLAIKSDPKRKFDISSVQTMSCGGAHTPPFKLEQYSKHLSIPILAAYGQSETLAMFTCVQMTKDAPSAACVLLSNSVAKVVDANGQETRGYGELCVYGPSLMKGYLCRGKGPMTKDGFFRTGDYAQLTADGHLFLRGRIDEIIHTHNGQVVPVDIENELAKHPAVEDAAVIGRGCKGDQQPIAFLVLSPAATIKSLNDIEQWLEQQLGVIFYLFSHIVNKASMTKKDTSGLSDSMPEPMVFEPSKEIMALSQKGGLPMVLQTVVATMFAWLIIILPATFILLFVYISWARIPLAIYATYCYLDPSISNGVGRRTEWVRRLGIWKYVNAYFPVRLVVEQRLDPSLSYVFGVSPHGILCFSGQVLIGSQESGLDESLEGITVHPIVLHHALQLPLFHEYGLALGSLSSSRESIRRCLAHGKGDSVAIVIGGAKESLHTNRGERKLVLQNRKGFVREAIIAGAPLVPTFIFGENDIYSQLEHPLLRKVQLWLQSKMMFALPLFYGRFGIVPRRTPLTVVFGSPIMVSKTASPTYDQINEIHARYLNELRRVYKRFQPKYDPEGGVKGNAGTRMQSSNKPSDSGKNKSFVVYRIDTNGVEHPVEGHYATREEAEKVAEQYEQLGHKNGYYVRSAS
;
A
#
# COMPACT_ATOMS: atom_id res chain seq x y z
N MET A 1 25.27 -1.90 -19.77
CA MET A 1 25.73 -1.19 -20.98
C MET A 1 24.64 -0.21 -21.40
N PRO A 2 24.97 1.07 -21.62
CA PRO A 2 24.06 2.03 -22.23
C PRO A 2 23.66 1.61 -23.65
N VAL A 3 22.42 1.90 -24.03
CA VAL A 3 21.87 1.71 -25.37
C VAL A 3 21.46 3.07 -25.90
N TYR A 4 21.93 3.37 -27.10
CA TYR A 4 21.61 4.59 -27.83
C TYR A 4 20.37 4.39 -28.68
N SER A 5 19.72 5.49 -29.04
CA SER A 5 18.59 5.45 -29.96
C SER A 5 18.95 4.78 -31.28
N ALA A 6 17.99 4.05 -31.85
CA ALA A 6 18.06 3.54 -33.21
C ALA A 6 17.85 4.65 -34.26
N PHE A 7 17.32 5.81 -33.86
CA PHE A 7 17.19 6.97 -34.72
C PHE A 7 18.48 7.80 -34.68
N PRO A 8 18.89 8.40 -35.81
CA PRO A 8 20.06 9.28 -35.82
C PRO A 8 19.82 10.49 -34.92
N ASP A 9 20.89 10.93 -34.26
CA ASP A 9 20.91 12.18 -33.52
C ASP A 9 20.66 13.36 -34.46
N ILE A 10 19.92 14.35 -33.95
CA ILE A 10 19.61 15.58 -34.67
C ILE A 10 20.19 16.78 -33.93
N ASP A 11 20.39 17.87 -34.66
CA ASP A 11 20.66 19.17 -34.05
C ASP A 11 19.36 19.71 -33.46
N ILE A 12 19.41 20.12 -32.20
CA ILE A 12 18.24 20.64 -31.50
C ILE A 12 18.26 22.17 -31.61
N PRO A 13 17.16 22.80 -32.06
CA PRO A 13 17.09 24.25 -32.22
C PRO A 13 17.40 25.03 -30.94
N SER A 14 18.25 26.04 -31.05
CA SER A 14 18.59 26.98 -29.97
C SER A 14 17.57 28.12 -29.91
N LYS A 15 16.30 27.77 -29.64
CA LYS A 15 15.18 28.72 -29.55
C LYS A 15 14.35 28.42 -28.30
N ASP A 16 13.66 29.43 -27.78
CA ASP A 16 12.65 29.21 -26.75
C ASP A 16 11.39 28.54 -27.35
N ILE A 17 10.53 28.04 -26.47
CA ILE A 17 9.32 27.28 -26.84
C ILE A 17 8.39 28.10 -27.74
N ALA A 18 8.12 29.36 -27.40
CA ALA A 18 7.15 30.16 -28.12
C ALA A 18 7.68 30.50 -29.53
N THR A 19 8.93 30.94 -29.63
CA THR A 19 9.57 31.20 -30.93
C THR A 19 9.59 29.93 -31.79
N PHE A 20 10.05 28.80 -31.24
CA PHE A 20 10.13 27.53 -31.97
C PHE A 20 8.76 27.10 -32.51
N LEU A 21 7.73 27.04 -31.67
CA LEU A 21 6.43 26.54 -32.07
C LEU A 21 5.70 27.47 -33.05
N LEU A 22 5.81 28.79 -32.87
CA LEU A 22 5.16 29.76 -33.76
C LEU A 22 5.80 29.74 -35.16
N GLU A 23 7.13 29.62 -35.26
CA GLU A 23 7.79 29.48 -36.55
C GLU A 23 7.41 28.19 -37.28
N GLN A 24 7.31 27.06 -36.56
CA GLN A 24 6.84 25.79 -37.14
C GLN A 24 5.40 25.93 -37.66
N ALA A 25 4.52 26.56 -36.87
CA ALA A 25 3.14 26.80 -37.26
C ALA A 25 3.05 27.72 -38.49
N ASP A 26 3.83 28.78 -38.56
CA ASP A 26 3.86 29.73 -39.69
C ASP A 26 4.41 29.09 -40.96
N ALA A 27 5.53 28.37 -40.87
CA ALA A 27 6.11 27.66 -42.01
C ALA A 27 5.12 26.64 -42.59
N ARG A 28 4.39 25.93 -41.72
CA ARG A 28 3.34 24.99 -42.12
C ARG A 28 2.16 25.71 -42.79
N LEU A 29 1.67 26.80 -42.23
CA LEU A 29 0.57 27.57 -42.84
C LEU A 29 0.97 28.14 -44.20
N ALA A 30 2.18 28.66 -44.35
CA ALA A 30 2.70 29.12 -45.62
C ALA A 30 2.75 27.98 -46.66
N LYS A 31 3.19 26.79 -46.26
CA LYS A 31 3.19 25.59 -47.11
C LYS A 31 1.76 25.17 -47.50
N ALA A 32 0.82 25.13 -46.55
CA ALA A 32 -0.57 24.81 -46.82
C ALA A 32 -1.21 25.82 -47.80
N ALA A 33 -0.98 27.11 -47.59
CA ALA A 33 -1.43 28.17 -48.49
C ALA A 33 -0.85 28.00 -49.90
N SER A 34 0.43 27.63 -50.03
CA SER A 34 1.06 27.38 -51.34
C SER A 34 0.46 26.17 -52.08
N ASN A 35 -0.12 25.21 -51.35
CA ASN A 35 -0.82 24.05 -51.90
C ASN A 35 -2.31 24.31 -52.19
N GLY A 36 -2.84 25.49 -51.81
CA GLY A 36 -4.27 25.81 -51.90
C GLY A 36 -5.13 25.16 -50.81
N ASP A 37 -4.51 24.63 -49.74
CA ASP A 37 -5.21 24.03 -48.61
C ASP A 37 -5.81 25.11 -47.69
N LYS A 38 -7.01 24.85 -47.15
CA LYS A 38 -7.62 25.74 -46.15
C LYS A 38 -6.94 25.58 -44.80
N GLU A 39 -6.78 26.68 -44.07
CA GLU A 39 -6.36 26.62 -42.67
C GLU A 39 -7.37 25.80 -41.85
N GLN A 40 -6.85 24.89 -41.04
CA GLN A 40 -7.63 24.15 -40.04
C GLN A 40 -7.43 24.78 -38.65
N PRO A 41 -8.45 24.69 -37.77
CA PRO A 41 -8.30 25.14 -36.41
C PRO A 41 -7.25 24.31 -35.67
N LEU A 42 -6.52 24.95 -34.76
CA LEU A 42 -5.54 24.28 -33.89
C LEU A 42 -6.25 23.35 -32.91
N ALA A 43 -7.41 23.78 -32.40
CA ALA A 43 -8.22 23.00 -31.49
C ALA A 43 -9.72 23.29 -31.67
N ILE A 44 -10.53 22.30 -31.29
CA ILE A 44 -11.99 22.36 -31.24
C ILE A 44 -12.42 21.86 -29.86
N ASP A 45 -13.26 22.61 -29.15
CA ASP A 45 -13.98 22.11 -27.98
C ASP A 45 -15.12 21.22 -28.47
N ALA A 46 -15.04 19.93 -28.18
CA ALA A 46 -16.02 18.96 -28.66
C ALA A 46 -17.41 19.16 -28.05
N THR A 47 -17.50 19.81 -26.89
CA THR A 47 -18.74 20.02 -26.14
C THR A 47 -19.49 21.25 -26.65
N THR A 48 -18.78 22.37 -26.84
CA THR A 48 -19.40 23.63 -27.28
C THR A 48 -19.38 23.80 -28.80
N GLY A 49 -18.46 23.13 -29.49
CA GLY A 49 -18.19 23.34 -30.92
C GLY A 49 -17.31 24.58 -31.20
N ASP A 50 -16.85 25.27 -30.15
CA ASP A 50 -15.92 26.38 -30.28
C ASP A 50 -14.59 25.90 -30.88
N TYR A 51 -13.92 26.78 -31.63
CA TYR A 51 -12.64 26.47 -32.25
C TYR A 51 -11.69 27.67 -32.12
N ILE A 52 -10.39 27.41 -32.27
CA ILE A 52 -9.38 28.45 -32.25
C ILE A 52 -8.34 28.24 -33.36
N TYR A 53 -8.08 29.29 -34.14
CA TYR A 53 -7.09 29.33 -35.21
C TYR A 53 -5.75 29.91 -34.74
N LEU A 54 -4.70 29.80 -35.57
CA LEU A 54 -3.38 30.30 -35.19
C LEU A 54 -3.38 31.83 -35.02
N ALA A 55 -4.05 32.56 -35.92
CA ALA A 55 -4.10 34.02 -35.88
C ALA A 55 -4.74 34.53 -34.57
N GLU A 56 -5.88 33.96 -34.19
CA GLU A 56 -6.60 34.27 -32.96
C GLU A 56 -5.76 33.90 -31.72
N THR A 57 -5.11 32.74 -31.76
CA THR A 57 -4.19 32.29 -30.70
C THR A 57 -3.05 33.28 -30.50
N LYS A 58 -2.41 33.74 -31.59
CA LYS A 58 -1.32 34.73 -31.54
C LYS A 58 -1.79 36.07 -31.00
N GLN A 59 -2.97 36.53 -31.41
CA GLN A 59 -3.54 37.79 -30.90
C GLN A 59 -3.83 37.70 -29.40
N MET A 60 -4.46 36.63 -28.96
CA MET A 60 -4.78 36.40 -27.55
C MET A 60 -3.52 36.22 -26.70
N ALA A 61 -2.54 35.45 -27.18
CA ALA A 61 -1.25 35.26 -26.50
C ALA A 61 -0.51 36.60 -26.33
N ASN A 62 -0.49 37.46 -27.35
CA ASN A 62 0.10 38.79 -27.25
C ASN A 62 -0.63 39.68 -26.23
N ALA A 63 -1.97 39.65 -26.20
CA ALA A 63 -2.75 40.41 -25.24
C ALA A 63 -2.50 39.95 -23.79
N ILE A 64 -2.42 38.63 -23.58
CA ILE A 64 -2.06 38.03 -22.29
C ILE A 64 -0.64 38.40 -21.89
N ALA A 65 0.32 38.29 -22.80
CA ALA A 65 1.72 38.62 -22.54
C ALA A 65 1.87 40.09 -22.10
N GLY A 66 1.26 41.02 -22.84
CA GLY A 66 1.29 42.44 -22.50
C GLY A 66 0.67 42.73 -21.14
N ALA A 67 -0.49 42.13 -20.86
CA ALA A 67 -1.17 42.26 -19.57
C ALA A 67 -0.33 41.76 -18.40
N LEU A 68 0.39 40.64 -18.57
CA LEU A 68 1.29 40.09 -17.55
C LEU A 68 2.54 40.98 -17.36
N VAL A 69 3.12 41.48 -18.45
CA VAL A 69 4.27 42.40 -18.40
C VAL A 69 3.91 43.70 -17.68
N ASP A 70 2.75 44.28 -17.97
CA ASP A 70 2.22 45.47 -17.29
C ASP A 70 2.01 45.22 -15.78
N ARG A 71 1.88 43.95 -15.37
CA ARG A 71 1.71 43.49 -13.98
C ARG A 71 3.00 42.94 -13.37
N GLY A 72 4.15 43.23 -13.98
CA GLY A 72 5.47 42.94 -13.41
C GLY A 72 6.05 41.57 -13.78
N PHE A 73 5.42 40.82 -14.70
CA PHE A 73 6.10 39.67 -15.29
C PHE A 73 7.24 40.15 -16.16
N SER A 74 8.39 39.51 -16.02
CA SER A 74 9.56 39.80 -16.83
C SER A 74 10.43 38.56 -16.95
N PHE A 75 11.35 38.60 -17.92
CA PHE A 75 12.38 37.60 -17.99
C PHE A 75 13.38 37.78 -16.84
N GLN A 76 13.29 36.94 -15.81
CA GLN A 76 14.29 36.81 -14.77
C GLN A 76 14.99 35.45 -14.87
N PHE A 77 16.31 35.43 -14.66
CA PHE A 77 17.11 34.22 -14.62
C PHE A 77 18.28 34.42 -13.65
N ASP A 78 18.23 33.69 -12.54
CA ASP A 78 19.36 33.50 -11.64
C ASP A 78 19.84 32.04 -11.76
N PRO A 79 21.05 31.78 -12.27
CA PRO A 79 21.58 30.43 -12.38
C PRO A 79 21.78 29.74 -11.01
N ALA A 80 21.89 30.51 -9.93
CA ALA A 80 21.99 29.98 -8.56
C ALA A 80 20.61 29.64 -7.95
N SER A 81 19.53 30.23 -8.45
CA SER A 81 18.18 29.96 -7.95
C SER A 81 17.59 28.71 -8.57
N PHE A 82 17.14 27.80 -7.69
CA PHE A 82 16.36 26.62 -8.07
C PHE A 82 14.85 26.89 -8.04
N GLN A 83 14.43 28.06 -7.54
CA GLN A 83 13.02 28.43 -7.44
C GLN A 83 12.55 29.16 -8.71
N PRO A 84 11.39 28.79 -9.27
CA PRO A 84 10.82 29.49 -10.40
C PRO A 84 10.28 30.85 -9.95
N GLU A 85 10.44 31.87 -10.79
CA GLU A 85 9.89 33.21 -10.60
C GLU A 85 8.82 33.49 -11.66
N ASN A 86 7.91 34.42 -11.39
CA ASN A 86 6.85 34.82 -12.32
C ASN A 86 6.00 33.63 -12.79
N VAL A 87 5.50 32.85 -11.83
CA VAL A 87 4.64 31.69 -12.11
C VAL A 87 3.18 32.13 -12.29
N ALA A 88 2.60 31.77 -13.42
CA ALA A 88 1.18 31.87 -13.70
C ALA A 88 0.52 30.49 -13.59
N VAL A 89 -0.53 30.41 -12.79
CA VAL A 89 -1.27 29.18 -12.51
C VAL A 89 -2.57 29.15 -13.30
N VAL A 90 -2.89 28.03 -13.92
CA VAL A 90 -4.22 27.79 -14.49
C VAL A 90 -5.00 26.85 -13.57
N PHE A 91 -6.15 27.32 -13.09
CA PHE A 91 -7.09 26.59 -12.25
C PHE A 91 -8.45 26.52 -12.94
N SER A 92 -8.60 25.57 -13.85
CA SER A 92 -9.73 25.49 -14.76
C SER A 92 -9.89 24.08 -15.32
N SER A 93 -11.12 23.73 -15.66
CA SER A 93 -11.43 22.58 -16.52
C SER A 93 -10.77 22.73 -17.90
N ALA A 94 -10.77 21.66 -18.71
CA ALA A 94 -10.10 21.73 -20.01
C ALA A 94 -10.73 22.83 -20.89
N ASP A 95 -9.88 23.69 -21.45
CA ASP A 95 -10.29 24.79 -22.31
C ASP A 95 -9.28 24.98 -23.45
N ILE A 96 -9.76 25.12 -24.69
CA ILE A 96 -8.89 25.28 -25.87
C ILE A 96 -8.01 26.54 -25.82
N ARG A 97 -8.38 27.55 -25.02
CA ARG A 97 -7.58 28.79 -24.82
C ARG A 97 -6.34 28.58 -23.98
N PHE A 98 -6.13 27.40 -23.38
CA PHE A 98 -4.87 27.05 -22.72
C PHE A 98 -3.67 27.22 -23.65
N ILE A 99 -3.85 27.04 -24.96
CA ILE A 99 -2.80 27.28 -25.98
C ILE A 99 -2.33 28.75 -25.92
N ALA A 100 -3.27 29.69 -25.98
CA ALA A 100 -2.98 31.13 -25.95
C ALA A 100 -2.48 31.58 -24.58
N ILE A 101 -3.03 31.04 -23.49
CA ILE A 101 -2.57 31.34 -22.12
C ILE A 101 -1.13 30.87 -21.94
N ASN A 102 -0.80 29.65 -22.35
CA ASN A 102 0.56 29.13 -22.26
C ASN A 102 1.55 29.98 -23.06
N LEU A 103 1.25 30.27 -24.33
CA LEU A 103 2.10 31.14 -25.14
C LEU A 103 2.24 32.53 -24.50
N GLY A 104 1.15 33.15 -24.05
CA GLY A 104 1.18 34.48 -23.45
C GLY A 104 2.05 34.55 -22.19
N VAL A 105 1.99 33.53 -21.33
CA VAL A 105 2.85 33.41 -20.13
C VAL A 105 4.33 33.27 -20.53
N LEU A 106 4.64 32.42 -21.50
CA LEU A 106 6.01 32.22 -21.99
C LEU A 106 6.57 33.48 -22.67
N MET A 107 5.74 34.18 -23.45
CA MET A 107 6.06 35.44 -24.11
C MET A 107 6.32 36.57 -23.11
N ALA A 108 5.65 36.57 -21.96
CA ALA A 108 5.92 37.47 -20.84
C ALA A 108 7.18 37.09 -20.03
N GLY A 109 7.88 36.01 -20.40
CA GLY A 109 9.07 35.52 -19.71
C GLY A 109 8.79 34.77 -18.40
N GLY A 110 7.52 34.41 -18.16
CA GLY A 110 7.05 33.70 -16.97
C GLY A 110 7.07 32.19 -17.10
N VAL A 111 6.59 31.52 -16.05
CA VAL A 111 6.49 30.06 -15.95
C VAL A 111 5.03 29.65 -15.91
N TYR A 112 4.66 28.71 -16.78
CA TYR A 112 3.30 28.18 -16.81
C TYR A 112 3.17 26.97 -15.89
N THR A 113 2.04 26.85 -15.18
CA THR A 113 1.61 25.62 -14.52
C THR A 113 0.09 25.51 -14.54
N ALA A 114 -0.43 24.29 -14.50
CA ALA A 114 -1.84 24.02 -14.33
C ALA A 114 -2.07 23.10 -13.12
N VAL A 115 -3.23 23.24 -12.48
CA VAL A 115 -3.62 22.48 -11.28
C VAL A 115 -4.98 21.84 -11.52
N ASP A 116 -5.19 20.66 -10.90
CA ASP A 116 -6.45 19.93 -10.99
C ASP A 116 -7.63 20.78 -10.49
N PRO A 117 -8.65 21.07 -11.33
CA PRO A 117 -9.81 21.89 -10.97
C PRO A 117 -10.68 21.25 -9.87
N HIS A 118 -10.54 19.95 -9.63
CA HIS A 118 -11.22 19.23 -8.54
C HIS A 118 -10.49 19.32 -7.21
N SER A 119 -9.33 19.98 -7.15
CA SER A 119 -8.61 20.16 -5.89
C SER A 119 -9.43 21.00 -4.90
N GLU A 120 -9.52 20.54 -3.66
CA GLU A 120 -10.06 21.32 -2.54
C GLU A 120 -9.16 22.52 -2.22
N ALA A 121 -9.71 23.51 -1.51
CA ALA A 121 -9.05 24.78 -1.24
C ALA A 121 -7.69 24.61 -0.53
N GLU A 122 -7.58 23.68 0.43
CA GLU A 122 -6.31 23.42 1.14
C GLU A 122 -5.24 22.83 0.22
N ALA A 123 -5.63 21.91 -0.66
CA ALA A 123 -4.71 21.30 -1.61
C ALA A 123 -4.25 22.31 -2.66
N LEU A 124 -5.16 23.18 -3.13
CA LEU A 124 -4.85 24.28 -4.03
C LEU A 124 -3.95 25.31 -3.35
N ALA A 125 -4.23 25.70 -2.11
CA ALA A 125 -3.43 26.65 -1.34
C ALA A 125 -1.96 26.20 -1.25
N GLN A 126 -1.72 24.92 -0.94
CA GLN A 126 -0.38 24.36 -0.93
C GLN A 126 0.32 24.48 -2.29
N ARG A 127 -0.42 24.30 -3.41
CA ARG A 127 0.15 24.47 -4.76
C ARG A 127 0.52 25.89 -5.07
N LEU A 128 -0.35 26.84 -4.75
CA LEU A 128 -0.09 28.26 -4.96
C LEU A 128 1.16 28.68 -4.17
N MET A 129 1.30 28.20 -2.92
CA MET A 129 2.48 28.44 -2.09
C MET A 129 3.75 27.79 -2.66
N ASP A 130 3.68 26.52 -3.06
CA ASP A 130 4.84 25.78 -3.59
C ASP A 130 5.47 26.51 -4.79
N VAL A 131 4.64 27.10 -5.65
CA VAL A 131 5.09 27.82 -6.86
C VAL A 131 5.22 29.33 -6.69
N GLN A 132 4.86 29.88 -5.51
CA GLN A 132 4.79 31.32 -5.26
C GLN A 132 4.01 32.05 -6.39
N ALA A 133 2.78 31.61 -6.61
CA ALA A 133 1.95 32.07 -7.72
C ALA A 133 1.79 33.60 -7.75
N LYS A 134 2.04 34.22 -8.92
CA LYS A 134 1.88 35.68 -9.12
C LYS A 134 0.66 36.07 -9.94
N ALA A 135 0.14 35.14 -10.74
CA ALA A 135 -1.08 35.33 -11.52
C ALA A 135 -1.86 34.01 -11.60
N VAL A 136 -3.18 34.10 -11.71
CA VAL A 136 -4.05 32.93 -11.82
C VAL A 136 -5.05 33.11 -12.95
N PHE A 137 -5.13 32.15 -13.84
CA PHE A 137 -6.19 32.02 -14.85
C PHE A 137 -7.22 31.01 -14.35
N VAL A 138 -8.49 31.40 -14.27
CA VAL A 138 -9.52 30.61 -13.59
C VAL A 138 -10.83 30.61 -14.37
N SER A 139 -11.59 29.51 -14.29
CA SER A 139 -12.98 29.48 -14.75
C SER A 139 -13.89 30.18 -13.73
N LEU A 140 -14.92 30.88 -14.22
CA LEU A 140 -15.79 31.70 -13.38
C LEU A 140 -16.41 30.93 -12.20
N ASP A 141 -16.80 29.67 -12.41
CA ASP A 141 -17.39 28.79 -11.39
C ASP A 141 -16.40 28.37 -10.29
N LEU A 142 -15.10 28.43 -10.55
CA LEU A 142 -14.04 28.04 -9.62
C LEU A 142 -13.46 29.21 -8.82
N VAL A 143 -13.87 30.45 -9.12
CA VAL A 143 -13.41 31.67 -8.43
C VAL A 143 -13.59 31.60 -6.91
N PRO A 144 -14.75 31.18 -6.34
CA PRO A 144 -14.90 31.12 -4.88
C PRO A 144 -13.84 30.24 -4.22
N ARG A 145 -13.59 29.04 -4.78
CA ARG A 145 -12.58 28.11 -4.25
C ARG A 145 -11.16 28.64 -4.40
N LEU A 146 -10.87 29.36 -5.49
CA LEU A 146 -9.59 30.05 -5.65
C LEU A 146 -9.37 31.09 -4.55
N MET A 147 -10.38 31.90 -4.24
CA MET A 147 -10.26 32.94 -3.21
C MET A 147 -10.00 32.34 -1.83
N ASP A 148 -10.70 31.26 -1.47
CA ASP A 148 -10.44 30.52 -0.22
C ASP A 148 -8.99 30.00 -0.19
N ALA A 149 -8.52 29.44 -1.30
CA ALA A 149 -7.15 28.93 -1.41
C ALA A 149 -6.09 30.02 -1.32
N ILE A 150 -6.30 31.20 -1.93
CA ILE A 150 -5.39 32.37 -1.83
C ILE A 150 -5.30 32.83 -0.37
N GLN A 151 -6.45 32.89 0.32
CA GLN A 151 -6.49 33.26 1.75
C GLN A 151 -5.73 32.26 2.62
N LEU A 152 -5.94 30.96 2.41
CA LEU A 152 -5.24 29.88 3.12
C LEU A 152 -3.73 29.84 2.81
N ALA A 153 -3.35 30.20 1.59
CA ALA A 153 -1.96 30.26 1.16
C ALA A 153 -1.18 31.46 1.73
N HIS A 154 -1.89 32.45 2.28
CA HIS A 154 -1.32 33.74 2.72
C HIS A 154 -0.49 34.42 1.61
N LEU A 155 -0.92 34.27 0.36
CA LEU A 155 -0.29 34.93 -0.79
C LEU A 155 -1.01 36.22 -1.13
N ASP A 156 -0.24 37.28 -1.41
CA ASP A 156 -0.76 38.55 -1.89
C ASP A 156 -0.83 38.52 -3.43
N ILE A 157 -1.92 37.95 -3.96
CA ILE A 157 -2.23 37.97 -5.39
C ILE A 157 -3.29 39.05 -5.61
N PRO A 158 -2.95 40.20 -6.22
CA PRO A 158 -3.92 41.25 -6.51
C PRO A 158 -5.06 40.71 -7.39
N SER A 159 -6.30 41.16 -7.17
CA SER A 159 -7.44 40.74 -8.00
C SER A 159 -7.24 41.07 -9.48
N THR A 160 -6.44 42.09 -9.79
CA THR A 160 -6.03 42.44 -11.16
C THR A 160 -5.14 41.38 -11.83
N ASN A 161 -4.50 40.50 -11.05
CA ASN A 161 -3.69 39.37 -11.52
C ASN A 161 -4.48 38.04 -11.55
N VAL A 162 -5.78 38.09 -11.28
CA VAL A 162 -6.71 36.97 -11.49
C VAL A 162 -7.48 37.21 -12.78
N PHE A 163 -7.33 36.29 -13.72
CA PHE A 163 -7.87 36.37 -15.07
C PHE A 163 -8.96 35.33 -15.28
N LEU A 164 -10.11 35.75 -15.79
CA LEU A 164 -11.19 34.84 -16.16
C LEU A 164 -10.96 34.33 -17.58
N ILE A 165 -10.91 33.00 -17.74
CA ILE A 165 -10.77 32.36 -19.06
C ILE A 165 -12.03 32.58 -19.91
N GLN A 166 -13.19 32.52 -19.26
CA GLN A 166 -14.50 32.79 -19.83
C GLN A 166 -15.36 33.61 -18.86
N GLY A 167 -16.36 34.30 -19.42
CA GLY A 167 -17.28 35.14 -18.63
C GLY A 167 -16.64 36.44 -18.16
N THR A 168 -17.37 37.20 -17.36
CA THR A 168 -17.00 38.53 -16.87
C THR A 168 -17.51 38.71 -15.43
N GLN A 169 -16.63 39.10 -14.51
CA GLN A 169 -17.00 39.40 -13.12
C GLN A 169 -15.98 40.36 -12.50
N GLU A 170 -16.42 41.54 -12.10
CA GLU A 170 -15.59 42.47 -11.31
C GLU A 170 -15.25 41.86 -9.93
N PRO A 171 -14.03 42.04 -9.40
CA PRO A 171 -12.93 42.87 -9.92
C PRO A 171 -11.94 42.14 -10.85
N PHE A 172 -12.29 40.96 -11.38
CA PHE A 172 -11.39 40.11 -12.17
C PHE A 172 -11.42 40.49 -13.66
N THR A 173 -10.29 40.34 -14.34
CA THR A 173 -10.18 40.71 -15.76
C THR A 173 -10.39 39.51 -16.66
N SER A 174 -11.33 39.59 -17.61
CA SER A 174 -11.53 38.53 -18.62
C SER A 174 -10.45 38.58 -19.70
N ILE A 175 -9.93 37.42 -20.12
CA ILE A 175 -8.90 37.35 -21.16
C ILE A 175 -9.37 37.92 -22.51
N SER A 176 -10.68 37.85 -22.80
CA SER A 176 -11.29 38.43 -24.00
C SER A 176 -11.32 39.97 -24.00
N MET A 177 -11.19 40.60 -22.84
CA MET A 177 -11.17 42.06 -22.69
C MET A 177 -9.75 42.63 -22.73
N LEU A 178 -8.72 41.78 -22.67
CA LEU A 178 -7.33 42.21 -22.75
C LEU A 178 -7.06 42.81 -24.14
N LYS A 179 -6.51 44.02 -24.15
CA LYS A 179 -6.07 44.71 -25.36
C LYS A 179 -4.60 45.05 -25.20
N HIS A 180 -3.81 44.73 -26.21
CA HIS A 180 -2.43 45.19 -26.27
C HIS A 180 -2.12 45.62 -27.70
N GLN A 181 -1.74 46.89 -27.87
CA GLN A 181 -1.59 47.51 -29.20
C GLN A 181 -0.26 47.20 -29.87
N LYS A 182 0.78 46.88 -29.09
CA LYS A 182 2.12 46.53 -29.60
C LYS A 182 2.40 45.06 -29.30
N PRO A 183 2.84 44.24 -30.27
CA PRO A 183 3.26 42.87 -29.99
C PRO A 183 4.36 42.85 -28.93
N CYS A 184 4.28 41.93 -27.97
CA CYS A 184 5.36 41.73 -27.01
C CYS A 184 6.56 41.11 -27.74
N ALA A 185 7.74 41.71 -27.59
CA ALA A 185 8.95 41.13 -28.15
C ALA A 185 9.26 39.80 -27.45
N LEU A 186 9.48 38.75 -28.23
CA LEU A 186 9.91 37.46 -27.71
C LEU A 186 11.31 37.60 -27.09
N PRO A 187 11.56 37.03 -25.91
CA PRO A 187 12.85 37.18 -25.25
C PRO A 187 13.94 36.42 -26.03
N THR A 188 15.06 37.07 -26.31
CA THR A 188 16.23 36.40 -26.91
C THR A 188 17.06 35.78 -25.80
N LEU A 189 17.14 34.45 -25.78
CA LEU A 189 17.76 33.70 -24.69
C LEU A 189 19.12 33.13 -25.10
N SER A 190 20.08 33.19 -24.19
CA SER A 190 21.36 32.48 -24.35
C SER A 190 21.15 30.96 -24.27
N ALA A 191 22.10 30.17 -24.78
CA ALA A 191 22.05 28.71 -24.69
C ALA A 191 21.94 28.22 -23.23
N GLU A 192 22.63 28.89 -22.31
CA GLU A 192 22.56 28.59 -20.87
C GLU A 192 21.17 28.86 -20.29
N GLN A 193 20.56 30.00 -20.66
CA GLN A 193 19.21 30.35 -20.24
C GLN A 193 18.18 29.36 -20.80
N LEU A 194 18.29 28.96 -22.07
CA LEU A 194 17.42 27.96 -22.68
C LEU A 194 17.46 26.63 -21.93
N ALA A 195 18.66 26.20 -21.52
CA ALA A 195 18.88 24.94 -20.81
C ALA A 195 18.39 24.96 -19.36
N ASN A 196 18.48 26.11 -18.68
CA ASN A 196 18.30 26.17 -17.23
C ASN A 196 17.08 26.97 -16.77
N LYS A 197 16.51 27.86 -17.58
CA LYS A 197 15.31 28.58 -17.18
C LYS A 197 14.10 27.66 -17.25
N VAL A 198 13.39 27.55 -16.14
CA VAL A 198 12.13 26.82 -16.05
C VAL A 198 11.09 27.58 -16.87
N ALA A 199 10.35 26.86 -17.71
CA ALA A 199 9.29 27.39 -18.56
C ALA A 199 7.93 26.77 -18.19
N LEU A 200 7.95 25.53 -17.70
CA LEU A 200 6.76 24.75 -17.39
C LEU A 200 6.97 23.99 -16.09
N ILE A 201 5.95 24.01 -15.23
CA ILE A 201 5.84 23.13 -14.08
C ILE A 201 4.62 22.24 -14.28
N THR A 202 4.80 20.93 -14.11
CA THR A 202 3.69 19.97 -14.08
C THR A 202 3.72 19.21 -12.77
N PHE A 203 2.56 18.95 -12.18
CA PHE A 203 2.48 18.15 -10.97
C PHE A 203 2.18 16.68 -11.30
N SER A 204 2.98 15.76 -10.77
CA SER A 204 2.70 14.32 -10.81
C SER A 204 2.31 13.83 -9.43
N SER A 205 1.32 12.94 -9.33
CA SER A 205 0.83 12.41 -8.04
C SER A 205 1.92 11.74 -7.20
N GLY A 206 2.99 11.25 -7.84
CA GLY A 206 4.13 10.60 -7.21
C GLY A 206 3.77 9.27 -6.51
N THR A 207 4.76 8.41 -6.26
CA THR A 207 4.53 7.15 -5.52
C THR A 207 4.37 7.35 -4.01
N THR A 208 4.77 8.52 -3.49
CA THR A 208 4.74 8.88 -2.07
C THR A 208 3.44 9.59 -1.63
N GLY A 209 2.41 9.66 -2.48
CA GLY A 209 1.11 10.28 -2.19
C GLY A 209 1.07 11.82 -2.19
N LYS A 210 2.16 12.52 -1.84
CA LYS A 210 2.31 13.98 -2.00
C LYS A 210 2.80 14.31 -3.42
N PRO A 211 2.03 15.05 -4.25
CA PRO A 211 2.45 15.27 -5.63
C PRO A 211 3.67 16.19 -5.74
N LYS A 212 4.50 15.94 -6.75
CA LYS A 212 5.79 16.60 -6.98
C LYS A 212 5.68 17.56 -8.15
N GLY A 213 6.14 18.81 -7.99
CA GLY A 213 6.26 19.76 -9.10
C GLY A 213 7.50 19.44 -9.92
N ILE A 214 7.33 19.20 -11.22
CA ILE A 214 8.39 18.83 -12.16
C ILE A 214 8.71 20.03 -13.02
N MET A 215 9.95 20.52 -12.93
CA MET A 215 10.39 21.72 -13.63
C MET A 215 11.01 21.37 -14.98
N LEU A 216 10.44 21.90 -16.05
CA LEU A 216 10.88 21.69 -17.43
C LEU A 216 11.41 23.01 -18.01
N SER A 217 12.57 22.95 -18.65
CA SER A 217 13.19 24.11 -19.29
C SER A 217 12.65 24.35 -20.69
N HIS A 218 12.93 25.51 -21.27
CA HIS A 218 12.66 25.76 -22.69
C HIS A 218 13.33 24.71 -23.58
N ARG A 219 14.62 24.40 -23.32
CA ARG A 219 15.37 23.38 -24.04
C ARG A 219 14.75 22.00 -23.90
N SER A 220 14.29 21.60 -22.70
CA SER A 220 13.67 20.30 -22.47
C SER A 220 12.46 20.09 -23.39
N VAL A 221 11.58 21.10 -23.47
CA VAL A 221 10.38 21.06 -24.30
C VAL A 221 10.71 21.07 -25.80
N VAL A 222 11.54 22.01 -26.26
CA VAL A 222 11.94 22.09 -27.68
C VAL A 222 12.64 20.80 -28.13
N SER A 223 13.49 20.23 -27.28
CA SER A 223 14.19 18.99 -27.58
C SER A 223 13.22 17.84 -27.82
N MET A 224 12.22 17.68 -26.95
CA MET A 224 11.21 16.61 -27.10
C MET A 224 10.50 16.69 -28.45
N TYR A 225 10.04 17.88 -28.86
CA TYR A 225 9.32 18.03 -30.13
C TYR A 225 10.24 17.87 -31.34
N ALA A 226 11.49 18.34 -31.27
CA ALA A 226 12.46 18.12 -32.33
C ALA A 226 12.74 16.62 -32.53
N VAL A 227 13.05 15.87 -31.45
CA VAL A 227 13.37 14.43 -31.56
C VAL A 227 12.15 13.60 -31.93
N PHE A 228 10.96 13.97 -31.44
CA PHE A 228 9.71 13.31 -31.80
C PHE A 228 9.37 13.51 -33.28
N GLY A 229 9.49 14.74 -33.77
CA GLY A 229 9.27 15.03 -35.19
C GLY A 229 10.24 14.32 -36.12
N SER A 230 11.51 14.18 -35.71
CA SER A 230 12.50 13.39 -36.46
C SER A 230 12.12 11.91 -36.54
N ALA A 231 11.70 11.31 -35.43
CA ALA A 231 11.22 9.93 -35.42
C ALA A 231 9.98 9.72 -36.32
N VAL A 232 9.04 10.69 -36.32
CA VAL A 232 7.87 10.68 -37.20
C VAL A 232 8.26 10.85 -38.67
N ALA A 233 9.16 11.77 -39.00
CA ALA A 233 9.63 11.96 -40.36
C ALA A 233 10.36 10.72 -40.90
N TYR A 234 11.20 10.10 -40.07
CA TYR A 234 11.89 8.86 -40.40
C TYR A 234 10.90 7.72 -40.68
N ARG A 235 9.84 7.58 -39.87
CA ARG A 235 8.74 6.63 -40.13
C ARG A 235 8.13 6.83 -41.52
N ASP A 236 7.82 8.06 -41.88
CA ASP A 236 7.12 8.36 -43.14
C ASP A 236 7.98 7.95 -44.35
N THR A 237 9.32 8.02 -44.24
CA THR A 237 10.23 7.49 -45.27
C THR A 237 10.17 5.97 -45.39
N LEU A 238 9.96 5.25 -44.29
CA LEU A 238 9.97 3.78 -44.27
C LEU A 238 8.63 3.14 -44.64
N THR A 239 7.50 3.81 -44.37
CA THR A 239 6.18 3.13 -44.32
C THR A 239 5.23 3.42 -45.48
N LYS A 240 5.62 4.18 -46.52
CA LYS A 240 4.72 4.72 -47.58
C LYS A 240 3.49 5.50 -47.07
N TYR A 241 3.26 5.53 -45.76
CA TYR A 241 2.30 6.36 -45.05
C TYR A 241 2.83 7.79 -45.06
N HIS A 242 2.33 8.60 -46.00
CA HIS A 242 2.63 10.02 -46.05
C HIS A 242 1.82 10.74 -44.95
N SER A 243 2.29 10.71 -43.70
CA SER A 243 1.58 11.34 -42.58
C SER A 243 1.82 12.85 -42.51
N MET A 244 3.02 13.32 -42.85
CA MET A 244 3.40 14.73 -42.69
C MET A 244 2.72 15.71 -43.66
N ASN A 245 2.05 15.23 -44.72
CA ASN A 245 1.36 16.08 -45.69
C ASN A 245 -0.16 16.15 -45.46
N LYS A 246 -0.73 15.37 -44.55
CA LYS A 246 -2.16 15.42 -44.22
C LYS A 246 -2.32 16.03 -42.82
N GLN A 247 -3.11 17.09 -42.70
CA GLN A 247 -3.52 17.58 -41.38
C GLN A 247 -4.42 16.55 -40.68
N HIS A 248 -3.94 16.04 -39.56
CA HIS A 248 -4.61 15.04 -38.73
C HIS A 248 -5.55 15.70 -37.71
N LYS A 249 -6.68 15.06 -37.42
CA LYS A 249 -7.55 15.37 -36.28
C LYS A 249 -7.31 14.37 -35.18
N VAL A 250 -6.95 14.85 -33.99
CA VAL A 250 -6.63 14.04 -32.82
C VAL A 250 -7.68 14.28 -31.74
N LEU A 251 -8.35 13.23 -31.25
CA LEU A 251 -9.28 13.36 -30.11
C LEU A 251 -8.54 13.17 -28.80
N SER A 252 -8.63 14.17 -27.94
CA SER A 252 -8.10 14.20 -26.58
C SER A 252 -9.25 14.27 -25.58
N ALA A 253 -9.28 13.33 -24.65
CA ALA A 253 -10.10 13.41 -23.42
C ALA A 253 -9.20 13.40 -22.18
N PHE A 254 -7.93 13.76 -22.35
CA PHE A 254 -6.97 13.85 -21.26
C PHE A 254 -7.10 15.20 -20.54
N PRO A 255 -6.98 15.22 -19.21
CA PRO A 255 -6.91 16.46 -18.45
C PRO A 255 -5.76 17.36 -18.89
N LEU A 256 -6.03 18.68 -18.98
CA LEU A 256 -5.01 19.67 -19.37
C LEU A 256 -4.12 20.12 -18.21
N TRP A 257 -4.45 19.78 -16.97
CA TRP A 257 -3.52 19.92 -15.84
C TRP A 257 -2.50 18.79 -15.76
N HIS A 258 -2.70 17.71 -16.54
CA HIS A 258 -1.73 16.65 -16.71
C HIS A 258 -0.91 16.89 -17.97
N ILE A 259 0.40 16.63 -17.89
CA ILE A 259 1.34 16.99 -18.94
C ILE A 259 1.01 16.38 -20.31
N TYR A 260 0.41 15.19 -20.35
CA TYR A 260 0.10 14.53 -21.62
C TYR A 260 -1.00 15.24 -22.42
N GLY A 261 -2.13 15.58 -21.77
CA GLY A 261 -3.21 16.34 -22.41
C GLY A 261 -2.77 17.76 -22.74
N PHE A 262 -2.05 18.40 -21.82
CA PHE A 262 -1.44 19.71 -22.03
C PHE A 262 -0.50 19.74 -23.25
N ALA A 263 0.47 18.83 -23.32
CA ALA A 263 1.45 18.78 -24.39
C ALA A 263 0.78 18.54 -25.75
N LEU A 264 -0.23 17.66 -25.79
CA LEU A 264 -1.02 17.42 -27.00
C LEU A 264 -1.74 18.70 -27.47
N LEU A 265 -2.44 19.39 -26.58
CA LEU A 265 -3.18 20.59 -26.94
C LEU A 265 -2.25 21.79 -27.23
N CYS A 266 -1.35 22.13 -26.31
CA CYS A 266 -0.61 23.39 -26.33
C CYS A 266 0.63 23.37 -27.22
N TYR A 267 1.22 22.20 -27.46
CA TYR A 267 2.49 22.11 -28.19
C TYR A 267 2.38 21.28 -29.48
N GLN A 268 1.80 20.07 -29.43
CA GLN A 268 1.69 19.21 -30.61
C GLN A 268 0.81 19.84 -31.72
N SER A 269 -0.25 20.57 -31.37
CA SER A 269 -1.11 21.29 -32.31
C SER A 269 -0.34 22.36 -33.10
N LEU A 270 0.52 23.13 -32.43
CA LEU A 270 1.36 24.15 -33.05
C LEU A 270 2.50 23.53 -33.87
N TYR A 271 3.15 22.50 -33.32
CA TYR A 271 4.29 21.83 -33.94
C TYR A 271 3.91 21.10 -35.24
N SER A 272 2.91 20.21 -35.16
CA SER A 272 2.52 19.35 -36.30
C SER A 272 1.36 19.91 -37.12
N GLY A 273 0.63 20.90 -36.59
CA GLY A 273 -0.59 21.41 -37.21
C GLY A 273 -1.79 20.49 -37.12
N CYS A 274 -1.75 19.47 -36.25
CA CYS A 274 -2.92 18.65 -36.00
C CYS A 274 -4.01 19.47 -35.32
N CYS A 275 -5.26 19.24 -35.72
CA CYS A 275 -6.41 19.80 -35.04
C CYS A 275 -6.74 18.92 -33.82
N VAL A 276 -6.63 19.46 -32.62
CA VAL A 276 -6.96 18.75 -31.37
C VAL A 276 -8.44 18.95 -31.06
N VAL A 277 -9.22 17.89 -31.18
CA VAL A 277 -10.61 17.85 -30.71
C VAL A 277 -10.55 17.52 -29.22
N GLN A 278 -10.82 18.49 -28.36
CA GLN A 278 -10.67 18.37 -26.91
C GLN A 278 -12.04 18.14 -26.26
N LEU A 279 -12.13 17.08 -25.45
CA LEU A 279 -13.20 16.86 -24.48
C LEU A 279 -12.70 17.25 -23.09
N PRO A 280 -13.55 17.80 -22.21
CA PRO A 280 -13.17 18.11 -20.84
C PRO A 280 -12.77 16.85 -20.06
N GLU A 281 -13.54 15.78 -20.24
CA GLU A 281 -13.34 14.50 -19.59
C GLU A 281 -13.75 13.34 -20.51
N PHE A 282 -13.33 12.14 -20.16
CA PHE A 282 -13.73 10.94 -20.88
C PHE A 282 -15.11 10.45 -20.42
N GLU A 283 -16.09 10.59 -21.31
CA GLU A 283 -17.37 9.87 -21.25
C GLU A 283 -17.56 9.16 -22.60
N LEU A 284 -17.94 7.87 -22.56
CA LEU A 284 -17.92 6.99 -23.74
C LEU A 284 -18.81 7.51 -24.87
N THR A 285 -20.02 7.98 -24.54
CA THR A 285 -21.00 8.46 -25.53
C THR A 285 -20.48 9.70 -26.24
N ASN A 286 -20.04 10.70 -25.48
CA ASN A 286 -19.47 11.95 -25.98
C ASN A 286 -18.19 11.68 -26.77
N TYR A 287 -17.37 10.72 -26.33
CA TYR A 287 -16.15 10.32 -27.06
C TYR A 287 -16.48 9.73 -28.43
N LEU A 288 -17.44 8.79 -28.52
CA LEU A 288 -17.87 8.21 -29.80
C LEU A 288 -18.58 9.23 -30.70
N GLN A 289 -19.39 10.12 -30.12
CA GLN A 289 -20.03 11.22 -30.85
C GLN A 289 -18.99 12.17 -31.45
N ALA A 290 -17.96 12.56 -30.69
CA ALA A 290 -16.90 13.43 -31.17
C ALA A 290 -16.11 12.79 -32.33
N ILE A 291 -15.86 11.47 -32.28
CA ILE A 291 -15.22 10.74 -33.38
C ILE A 291 -16.03 10.89 -34.67
N GLU A 292 -17.33 10.60 -34.60
CA GLU A 292 -18.23 10.61 -35.75
C GLU A 292 -18.43 12.04 -36.29
N GLN A 293 -18.73 13.00 -35.41
CA GLN A 293 -19.04 14.39 -35.77
C GLN A 293 -17.85 15.10 -36.39
N TYR A 294 -16.67 14.99 -35.77
CA TYR A 294 -15.48 15.71 -36.23
C TYR A 294 -14.63 14.89 -37.22
N ARG A 295 -15.01 13.64 -37.48
CA ARG A 295 -14.29 12.66 -38.32
C ARG A 295 -12.82 12.52 -37.91
N VAL A 296 -12.62 12.24 -36.63
CA VAL A 296 -11.30 12.11 -36.01
C VAL A 296 -10.55 10.93 -36.62
N ASP A 297 -9.26 11.11 -36.93
CA ASP A 297 -8.44 10.07 -37.56
C ASP A 297 -7.30 9.51 -36.69
N ARG A 298 -7.00 10.19 -35.57
CA ARG A 298 -6.04 9.73 -34.55
C ARG A 298 -6.71 9.76 -33.17
N LEU A 299 -6.59 8.67 -32.43
CA LEU A 299 -7.08 8.59 -31.06
C LEU A 299 -5.90 8.51 -30.09
N VAL A 300 -6.02 9.17 -28.94
CA VAL A 300 -5.18 8.91 -27.78
C VAL A 300 -6.05 8.37 -26.64
N ALA A 301 -5.57 7.33 -25.97
CA ALA A 301 -6.31 6.67 -24.90
C ALA A 301 -5.40 6.24 -23.76
N ALA A 302 -5.90 6.33 -22.53
CA ALA A 302 -5.32 5.65 -21.39
C ALA A 302 -5.82 4.18 -21.35
N PRO A 303 -5.16 3.27 -20.62
CA PRO A 303 -5.60 1.88 -20.55
C PRO A 303 -7.02 1.72 -20.00
N SER A 304 -7.43 2.58 -19.06
CA SER A 304 -8.81 2.60 -18.51
C SER A 304 -9.87 3.00 -19.55
N MET A 305 -9.53 3.86 -20.50
CA MET A 305 -10.41 4.24 -21.61
C MET A 305 -10.59 3.07 -22.58
N LEU A 306 -9.50 2.36 -22.90
CA LEU A 306 -9.55 1.13 -23.73
C LEU A 306 -10.41 0.06 -23.10
N HIS A 307 -10.24 -0.15 -21.79
CA HIS A 307 -11.06 -1.09 -21.03
C HIS A 307 -12.55 -0.73 -21.13
N THR A 308 -12.88 0.54 -20.91
CA THR A 308 -14.27 1.03 -21.02
C THR A 308 -14.83 0.84 -22.43
N LEU A 309 -14.04 1.13 -23.47
CA LEU A 309 -14.42 0.90 -24.86
C LEU A 309 -14.74 -0.58 -25.10
N LEU A 310 -13.89 -1.50 -24.67
CA LEU A 310 -14.13 -2.95 -24.82
C LEU A 310 -15.33 -3.45 -23.99
N ALA A 311 -15.43 -3.00 -22.75
CA ALA A 311 -16.44 -3.47 -21.79
C ALA A 311 -17.84 -2.97 -22.15
N LYS A 312 -17.96 -1.72 -22.60
CA LYS A 312 -19.26 -1.04 -22.79
C LYS A 312 -19.66 -0.83 -24.24
N SER A 313 -18.76 -1.01 -25.20
CA SER A 313 -19.12 -0.98 -26.63
C SER A 313 -19.12 -2.37 -27.25
N ALA A 314 -19.89 -2.53 -28.32
CA ALA A 314 -19.92 -3.71 -29.14
C ALA A 314 -19.79 -3.30 -30.61
N ARG A 315 -19.06 -4.12 -31.37
CA ARG A 315 -18.91 -3.89 -32.80
C ARG A 315 -20.25 -4.14 -33.50
N SER A 316 -20.74 -3.14 -34.22
CA SER A 316 -22.03 -3.19 -34.94
C SER A 316 -21.87 -3.16 -36.47
N GLY A 317 -20.62 -3.25 -36.96
CA GLY A 317 -20.22 -3.36 -38.36
C GLY A 317 -18.69 -3.21 -38.52
N PRO A 318 -18.12 -3.25 -39.74
CA PRO A 318 -16.67 -3.10 -39.95
C PRO A 318 -16.09 -1.81 -39.36
N ASN A 319 -16.85 -0.71 -39.49
CA ASN A 319 -16.44 0.63 -39.07
C ASN A 319 -17.46 1.27 -38.10
N HIS A 320 -18.23 0.48 -37.37
CA HIS A 320 -19.25 0.99 -36.47
C HIS A 320 -19.18 0.36 -35.08
N LEU A 321 -19.32 1.19 -34.05
CA LEU A 321 -19.48 0.78 -32.67
C LEU A 321 -20.88 1.14 -32.18
N ALA A 322 -21.44 0.33 -31.30
CA ALA A 322 -22.66 0.64 -30.57
C ALA A 322 -22.39 0.51 -29.07
N ILE A 323 -23.02 1.33 -28.25
CA ILE A 323 -22.95 1.18 -26.80
C ILE A 323 -23.86 0.00 -26.42
N LYS A 324 -23.38 -0.93 -25.59
CA LYS A 324 -24.14 -2.15 -25.24
C LYS A 324 -25.51 -1.86 -24.62
N SER A 325 -25.64 -0.76 -23.87
CA SER A 325 -26.91 -0.31 -23.29
C SER A 325 -27.87 0.33 -24.29
N ASP A 326 -27.37 0.80 -25.44
CA ASP A 326 -28.18 1.32 -26.55
C ASP A 326 -27.66 0.78 -27.90
N PRO A 327 -27.97 -0.49 -28.22
CA PRO A 327 -27.47 -1.14 -29.44
C PRO A 327 -28.06 -0.56 -30.74
N LYS A 328 -29.10 0.29 -30.64
CA LYS A 328 -29.72 0.92 -31.82
C LYS A 328 -28.87 2.07 -32.36
N ARG A 329 -28.21 2.83 -31.47
CA ARG A 329 -27.29 3.89 -31.88
C ARG A 329 -25.95 3.30 -32.31
N LYS A 330 -25.64 3.45 -33.59
CA LYS A 330 -24.36 3.07 -34.19
C LYS A 330 -23.56 4.32 -34.47
N PHE A 331 -22.33 4.38 -33.96
CA PHE A 331 -21.37 5.46 -34.18
C PHE A 331 -20.39 5.04 -35.27
N ASP A 332 -20.25 5.85 -36.30
CA ASP A 332 -19.26 5.66 -37.37
C ASP A 332 -17.85 6.03 -36.90
N ILE A 333 -16.94 5.06 -36.95
CA ILE A 333 -15.52 5.21 -36.60
C ILE A 333 -14.58 5.02 -37.80
N SER A 334 -15.11 5.01 -39.03
CA SER A 334 -14.35 4.76 -40.27
C SER A 334 -13.22 5.77 -40.55
N SER A 335 -13.25 6.95 -39.94
CA SER A 335 -12.19 7.95 -40.05
C SER A 335 -10.93 7.57 -39.29
N VAL A 336 -11.05 6.75 -38.23
CA VAL A 336 -9.95 6.42 -37.32
C VAL A 336 -8.96 5.48 -38.00
N GLN A 337 -7.70 5.91 -38.08
CA GLN A 337 -6.65 5.10 -38.70
C GLN A 337 -5.72 4.45 -37.68
N THR A 338 -5.46 5.11 -36.55
CA THR A 338 -4.59 4.59 -35.49
C THR A 338 -5.00 5.15 -34.14
N MET A 339 -4.66 4.40 -33.08
CA MET A 339 -4.82 4.83 -31.70
C MET A 339 -3.48 4.69 -30.97
N SER A 340 -3.12 5.67 -30.16
CA SER A 340 -1.96 5.57 -29.25
C SER A 340 -2.43 5.32 -27.82
N CYS A 341 -1.76 4.40 -27.12
CA CYS A 341 -2.00 4.06 -25.72
C CYS A 341 -0.78 4.38 -24.87
N GLY A 342 -0.97 5.13 -23.78
CA GLY A 342 0.11 5.53 -22.87
C GLY A 342 -0.40 5.98 -21.51
N GLY A 343 0.52 6.36 -20.62
CA GLY A 343 0.23 6.86 -19.26
C GLY A 343 0.16 5.79 -18.17
N ALA A 344 -0.01 4.52 -18.52
CA ALA A 344 0.18 3.39 -17.62
C ALA A 344 0.61 2.14 -18.40
N HIS A 345 1.23 1.18 -17.70
CA HIS A 345 1.66 -0.08 -18.31
C HIS A 345 0.45 -0.86 -18.83
N THR A 346 0.48 -1.24 -20.11
CA THR A 346 -0.51 -2.14 -20.71
C THR A 346 0.18 -3.36 -21.29
N PRO A 347 -0.24 -4.58 -20.94
CA PRO A 347 0.37 -5.79 -21.46
C PRO A 347 0.17 -5.93 -22.98
N PRO A 348 1.15 -6.49 -23.70
CA PRO A 348 1.07 -6.69 -25.15
C PRO A 348 -0.22 -7.40 -25.59
N PHE A 349 -0.60 -8.49 -24.92
CA PHE A 349 -1.77 -9.28 -25.29
C PHE A 349 -3.09 -8.49 -25.16
N LYS A 350 -3.20 -7.56 -24.18
CA LYS A 350 -4.36 -6.69 -24.03
C LYS A 350 -4.43 -5.68 -25.18
N LEU A 351 -3.30 -5.08 -25.56
CA LEU A 351 -3.24 -4.16 -26.71
C LEU A 351 -3.67 -4.87 -28.01
N GLU A 352 -3.23 -6.10 -28.22
CA GLU A 352 -3.69 -6.92 -29.37
C GLU A 352 -5.19 -7.22 -29.31
N GLN A 353 -5.72 -7.57 -28.13
CA GLN A 353 -7.15 -7.82 -27.96
C GLN A 353 -7.98 -6.57 -28.27
N TYR A 354 -7.58 -5.41 -27.73
CA TYR A 354 -8.23 -4.13 -28.01
C TYR A 354 -8.14 -3.77 -29.49
N SER A 355 -6.97 -3.95 -30.11
CA SER A 355 -6.75 -3.66 -31.52
C SER A 355 -7.65 -4.53 -32.42
N LYS A 356 -7.75 -5.83 -32.12
CA LYS A 356 -8.66 -6.75 -32.81
C LYS A 356 -10.13 -6.37 -32.62
N HIS A 357 -10.54 -6.03 -31.40
CA HIS A 357 -11.92 -5.65 -31.10
C HIS A 357 -12.35 -4.38 -31.85
N LEU A 358 -11.50 -3.36 -31.84
CA LEU A 358 -11.76 -2.08 -32.49
C LEU A 358 -11.46 -2.09 -33.99
N SER A 359 -10.72 -3.08 -34.49
CA SER A 359 -10.15 -3.10 -35.85
C SER A 359 -9.29 -1.86 -36.16
N ILE A 360 -8.66 -1.30 -35.11
CA ILE A 360 -7.80 -0.11 -35.18
C ILE A 360 -6.40 -0.52 -34.65
N PRO A 361 -5.31 -0.20 -35.36
CA PRO A 361 -3.95 -0.37 -34.84
C PRO A 361 -3.73 0.44 -33.56
N ILE A 362 -3.27 -0.22 -32.50
CA ILE A 362 -2.95 0.42 -31.22
C ILE A 362 -1.44 0.44 -31.03
N LEU A 363 -0.90 1.65 -30.83
CA LEU A 363 0.52 1.91 -30.67
C LEU A 363 0.83 2.22 -29.21
N ALA A 364 1.72 1.47 -28.59
CA ALA A 364 2.18 1.75 -27.22
C ALA A 364 3.17 2.92 -27.20
N ALA A 365 3.04 3.82 -26.24
CA ALA A 365 4.04 4.86 -25.99
C ALA A 365 4.40 4.89 -24.51
N TYR A 366 5.69 5.06 -24.21
CA TYR A 366 6.17 5.24 -22.85
C TYR A 366 6.90 6.57 -22.66
N GLY A 367 6.55 7.21 -21.55
CA GLY A 367 7.22 8.35 -20.99
C GLY A 367 6.68 8.65 -19.59
N GLN A 368 7.36 9.57 -18.92
CA GLN A 368 6.99 10.10 -17.62
C GLN A 368 6.89 11.63 -17.71
N SER A 369 6.28 12.28 -16.72
CA SER A 369 6.26 13.74 -16.63
C SER A 369 7.67 14.36 -16.57
N GLU A 370 8.62 13.65 -15.97
CA GLU A 370 10.04 14.00 -15.90
C GLU A 370 10.75 13.97 -17.26
N THR A 371 10.14 13.35 -18.27
CA THR A 371 10.59 13.32 -19.68
C THR A 371 9.68 14.15 -20.58
N LEU A 372 8.97 15.14 -20.02
CA LEU A 372 7.83 15.84 -20.60
C LEU A 372 6.61 14.93 -20.79
N ALA A 373 6.63 14.00 -21.74
CA ALA A 373 5.47 13.13 -21.98
C ALA A 373 5.83 11.79 -22.61
N MET A 374 6.85 11.77 -23.47
CA MET A 374 7.30 10.57 -24.16
C MET A 374 8.83 10.58 -24.22
N PHE A 375 9.42 9.42 -23.94
CA PHE A 375 10.85 9.16 -24.11
C PHE A 375 11.11 8.11 -25.19
N THR A 376 10.06 7.37 -25.54
CA THR A 376 10.11 6.27 -26.50
C THR A 376 8.96 6.36 -27.48
N CYS A 377 9.10 5.69 -28.62
CA CYS A 377 8.04 5.48 -29.60
C CYS A 377 8.03 4.00 -30.05
N VAL A 378 6.99 3.55 -30.75
CA VAL A 378 6.90 2.17 -31.25
C VAL A 378 7.96 1.92 -32.33
N GLN A 379 8.69 0.79 -32.24
CA GLN A 379 9.54 0.33 -33.34
C GLN A 379 8.68 -0.21 -34.46
N MET A 380 8.79 0.37 -35.66
CA MET A 380 7.87 0.12 -36.77
C MET A 380 8.52 -0.73 -37.89
N THR A 381 9.22 -1.79 -37.51
CA THR A 381 9.56 -2.88 -38.44
C THR A 381 8.40 -3.88 -38.47
N LYS A 382 8.19 -4.58 -39.60
CA LYS A 382 7.08 -5.53 -39.80
C LYS A 382 7.03 -6.65 -38.74
N ASP A 383 8.17 -6.93 -38.11
CA ASP A 383 8.38 -8.03 -37.16
C ASP A 383 8.58 -7.55 -35.70
N ALA A 384 8.46 -6.24 -35.42
CA ALA A 384 8.61 -5.73 -34.05
C ALA A 384 7.42 -6.14 -33.17
N PRO A 385 7.65 -6.64 -31.93
CA PRO A 385 6.57 -6.92 -31.00
C PRO A 385 5.73 -5.67 -30.74
N SER A 386 4.39 -5.77 -30.75
CA SER A 386 3.47 -4.62 -30.62
C SER A 386 3.62 -3.82 -29.32
N ALA A 387 4.36 -4.32 -28.34
CA ALA A 387 4.63 -3.67 -27.05
C ALA A 387 6.07 -3.16 -26.88
N ALA A 388 6.95 -3.38 -27.86
CA ALA A 388 8.34 -2.95 -27.78
C ALA A 388 8.47 -1.47 -28.20
N CYS A 389 8.88 -0.63 -27.26
CA CYS A 389 9.21 0.77 -27.53
C CYS A 389 10.71 0.94 -27.77
N VAL A 390 11.09 1.90 -28.61
CA VAL A 390 12.48 2.33 -28.85
C VAL A 390 12.70 3.77 -28.41
N LEU A 391 13.92 4.08 -28.02
CA LEU A 391 14.33 5.43 -27.61
C LEU A 391 14.21 6.44 -28.76
N LEU A 392 13.76 7.66 -28.48
CA LEU A 392 13.78 8.78 -29.44
C LEU A 392 15.22 9.25 -29.73
N SER A 393 15.45 10.01 -30.81
CA SER A 393 16.79 10.55 -31.14
C SER A 393 17.43 11.28 -29.96
N ASN A 394 18.76 11.37 -29.93
CA ASN A 394 19.53 12.03 -28.87
C ASN A 394 19.31 11.45 -27.45
N SER A 395 18.68 10.27 -27.35
CA SER A 395 18.35 9.62 -26.09
C SER A 395 19.16 8.35 -25.88
N VAL A 396 19.54 8.12 -24.61
CA VAL A 396 20.31 6.96 -24.16
C VAL A 396 19.62 6.37 -22.95
N ALA A 397 19.56 5.05 -22.85
CA ALA A 397 19.02 4.38 -21.68
C ALA A 397 19.89 3.21 -21.24
N LYS A 398 19.81 2.86 -19.97
CA LYS A 398 20.43 1.66 -19.39
C LYS A 398 19.53 1.08 -18.31
N VAL A 399 19.76 -0.18 -17.97
CA VAL A 399 19.08 -0.85 -16.87
C VAL A 399 20.11 -1.21 -15.80
N VAL A 400 19.80 -0.94 -14.54
CA VAL A 400 20.65 -1.28 -13.39
C VAL A 400 19.97 -2.27 -12.46
N ASP A 401 20.72 -3.23 -11.94
CA ASP A 401 20.24 -4.25 -11.01
C ASP A 401 20.12 -3.70 -9.57
N ALA A 402 19.76 -4.58 -8.62
CA ALA A 402 19.63 -4.22 -7.20
C ALA A 402 20.95 -3.74 -6.55
N ASN A 403 22.10 -4.09 -7.12
CA ASN A 403 23.42 -3.64 -6.67
C ASN A 403 23.87 -2.34 -7.37
N GLY A 404 23.04 -1.79 -8.26
CA GLY A 404 23.37 -0.63 -9.08
C GLY A 404 24.32 -0.95 -10.24
N GLN A 405 24.51 -2.23 -10.59
CA GLN A 405 25.33 -2.64 -11.72
C GLN A 405 24.50 -2.73 -13.00
N GLU A 406 25.09 -2.39 -14.13
CA GLU A 406 24.37 -2.41 -15.40
C GLU A 406 24.06 -3.84 -15.84
N THR A 407 22.83 -4.10 -16.26
CA THR A 407 22.37 -5.44 -16.65
C THR A 407 21.58 -5.42 -17.96
N ARG A 408 21.51 -6.58 -18.62
CA ARG A 408 20.59 -6.86 -19.75
C ARG A 408 19.34 -7.62 -19.30
N GLY A 409 19.30 -8.05 -18.04
CA GLY A 409 18.10 -8.58 -17.39
C GLY A 409 17.16 -7.47 -16.96
N TYR A 410 16.17 -7.83 -16.15
CA TYR A 410 15.28 -6.84 -15.55
C TYR A 410 15.95 -6.10 -14.40
N GLY A 411 15.69 -4.80 -14.32
CA GLY A 411 16.22 -3.90 -13.30
C GLY A 411 15.55 -2.53 -13.39
N GLU A 412 16.12 -1.53 -12.74
CA GLU A 412 15.64 -0.16 -12.82
C GLU A 412 16.08 0.50 -14.13
N LEU A 413 15.11 1.05 -14.87
CA LEU A 413 15.38 1.84 -16.06
C LEU A 413 15.99 3.20 -15.66
N CYS A 414 17.10 3.52 -16.29
CA CYS A 414 17.81 4.79 -16.15
C CYS A 414 17.92 5.45 -17.52
N VAL A 415 17.52 6.70 -17.66
CA VAL A 415 17.44 7.41 -18.93
C VAL A 415 18.26 8.69 -18.94
N TYR A 416 18.79 9.03 -20.10
CA TYR A 416 19.52 10.27 -20.36
C TYR A 416 19.07 10.82 -21.71
N GLY A 417 18.80 12.13 -21.76
CA GLY A 417 18.41 12.77 -23.01
C GLY A 417 18.06 14.24 -22.81
N PRO A 418 17.98 15.00 -23.90
CA PRO A 418 17.82 16.46 -23.84
C PRO A 418 16.41 16.91 -23.40
N SER A 419 15.42 16.01 -23.41
CA SER A 419 14.04 16.28 -22.96
C SER A 419 13.82 16.13 -21.45
N LEU A 420 14.84 15.73 -20.69
CA LEU A 420 14.72 15.52 -19.25
C LEU A 420 14.39 16.83 -18.50
N MET A 421 13.66 16.67 -17.41
CA MET A 421 13.39 17.75 -16.46
C MET A 421 14.68 18.34 -15.88
N LYS A 422 14.58 19.58 -15.40
CA LYS A 422 15.62 20.23 -14.59
C LYS A 422 15.69 19.63 -13.17
N GLY A 423 14.55 19.21 -12.65
CA GLY A 423 14.41 18.63 -11.32
C GLY A 423 13.02 18.86 -10.72
N TYR A 424 12.88 18.48 -9.46
CA TYR A 424 11.66 18.65 -8.69
C TYR A 424 11.68 19.96 -7.90
N LEU A 425 10.59 20.73 -8.02
CA LEU A 425 10.31 21.93 -7.24
C LEU A 425 10.47 21.64 -5.75
N CYS A 426 11.22 22.49 -5.05
CA CYS A 426 11.54 22.36 -3.62
C CYS A 426 12.25 21.06 -3.21
N ARG A 427 12.76 20.25 -4.16
CA ARG A 427 13.37 18.92 -3.88
C ARG A 427 14.64 18.60 -4.69
N GLY A 428 15.16 19.54 -5.48
CA GLY A 428 16.42 19.37 -6.21
C GLY A 428 16.31 18.54 -7.51
N LYS A 429 17.43 18.07 -8.05
CA LYS A 429 17.51 17.41 -9.38
C LYS A 429 16.78 16.06 -9.51
N GLY A 430 16.34 15.45 -8.41
CA GLY A 430 15.75 14.11 -8.40
C GLY A 430 16.79 12.99 -8.37
N PRO A 431 16.35 11.71 -8.41
CA PRO A 431 17.25 10.57 -8.31
C PRO A 431 18.06 10.39 -9.59
N MET A 432 19.37 10.62 -9.50
CA MET A 432 20.32 10.46 -10.60
C MET A 432 21.34 9.37 -10.28
N THR A 433 21.82 8.66 -11.30
CA THR A 433 23.03 7.83 -11.19
C THR A 433 24.27 8.72 -11.11
N LYS A 434 25.40 8.15 -10.67
CA LYS A 434 26.68 8.90 -10.57
C LYS A 434 27.15 9.48 -11.91
N ASP A 435 26.81 8.81 -13.01
CA ASP A 435 27.11 9.19 -14.38
C ASP A 435 26.00 10.02 -15.05
N GLY A 436 25.01 10.49 -14.27
CA GLY A 436 24.06 11.51 -14.74
C GLY A 436 22.82 10.99 -15.46
N PHE A 437 22.48 9.71 -15.36
CA PHE A 437 21.20 9.19 -15.85
C PHE A 437 20.11 9.41 -14.80
N PHE A 438 18.91 9.79 -15.23
CA PHE A 438 17.73 9.87 -14.39
C PHE A 438 17.18 8.48 -14.10
N ARG A 439 16.97 8.16 -12.83
CA ARG A 439 16.39 6.89 -12.37
C ARG A 439 14.87 6.98 -12.41
N THR A 440 14.23 6.24 -13.31
CA THR A 440 12.78 6.37 -13.56
C THR A 440 11.93 5.74 -12.45
N GLY A 441 12.51 4.82 -11.67
CA GLY A 441 11.79 3.95 -10.73
C GLY A 441 10.95 2.88 -11.42
N ASP A 442 11.05 2.71 -12.74
CA ASP A 442 10.34 1.69 -13.50
C ASP A 442 11.20 0.43 -13.64
N TYR A 443 10.58 -0.73 -13.42
CA TYR A 443 11.21 -2.03 -13.57
C TYR A 443 11.09 -2.47 -15.03
N ALA A 444 12.21 -2.60 -15.72
CA ALA A 444 12.23 -2.84 -17.15
C ALA A 444 13.43 -3.69 -17.59
N GLN A 445 13.35 -4.19 -18.81
CA GLN A 445 14.44 -4.81 -19.54
C GLN A 445 14.71 -4.03 -20.83
N LEU A 446 15.98 -3.82 -21.16
CA LEU A 446 16.41 -3.16 -22.38
C LEU A 446 17.34 -4.09 -23.19
N THR A 447 16.85 -4.51 -24.35
CA THR A 447 17.56 -5.44 -25.24
C THR A 447 18.75 -4.77 -25.95
N ALA A 448 19.61 -5.57 -26.57
CA ALA A 448 20.72 -5.05 -27.37
C ALA A 448 20.24 -4.24 -28.58
N ASP A 449 19.09 -4.62 -29.16
CA ASP A 449 18.51 -3.98 -30.34
C ASP A 449 17.68 -2.73 -30.01
N GLY A 450 17.68 -2.26 -28.75
CA GLY A 450 17.01 -1.04 -28.34
C GLY A 450 15.54 -1.18 -27.95
N HIS A 451 14.98 -2.40 -27.98
CA HIS A 451 13.62 -2.66 -27.50
C HIS A 451 13.55 -2.59 -25.97
N LEU A 452 12.62 -1.78 -25.47
CA LEU A 452 12.30 -1.61 -24.05
C LEU A 452 11.04 -2.42 -23.68
N PHE A 453 11.14 -3.24 -22.64
CA PHE A 453 10.05 -4.01 -22.05
C PHE A 453 9.82 -3.58 -20.60
N LEU A 454 8.71 -2.91 -20.33
CA LEU A 454 8.33 -2.49 -18.98
C LEU A 454 7.61 -3.63 -18.23
N ARG A 455 7.84 -3.74 -16.93
CA ARG A 455 7.18 -4.66 -15.99
C ARG A 455 6.69 -3.93 -14.72
N GLY A 456 6.27 -2.68 -14.88
CA GLY A 456 5.72 -1.88 -13.78
C GLY A 456 6.79 -1.12 -12.99
N ARG A 457 6.58 -1.00 -11.68
CA ARG A 457 7.36 -0.13 -10.80
C ARG A 457 8.28 -0.92 -9.86
N ILE A 458 9.48 -0.41 -9.60
CA ILE A 458 10.43 -1.08 -8.69
C ILE A 458 9.94 -1.08 -7.24
N ASP A 459 9.20 -0.04 -6.83
CA ASP A 459 8.62 0.07 -5.49
C ASP A 459 7.36 -0.78 -5.29
N GLU A 460 6.82 -1.36 -6.36
CA GLU A 460 5.71 -2.32 -6.30
C GLU A 460 6.17 -3.78 -6.18
N ILE A 461 7.47 -4.07 -6.38
CA ILE A 461 8.00 -5.43 -6.29
C ILE A 461 7.77 -5.99 -4.88
N ILE A 462 7.08 -7.13 -4.81
CA ILE A 462 6.72 -7.79 -3.56
C ILE A 462 7.89 -8.67 -3.14
N HIS A 463 8.48 -8.35 -1.99
CA HIS A 463 9.61 -9.10 -1.46
C HIS A 463 9.11 -10.17 -0.50
N THR A 464 9.01 -11.40 -0.98
CA THR A 464 8.59 -12.58 -0.22
C THR A 464 9.80 -13.31 0.37
N HIS A 465 9.59 -14.22 1.33
CA HIS A 465 10.64 -15.10 1.85
C HIS A 465 11.27 -16.02 0.79
N ASN A 466 10.55 -16.33 -0.29
CA ASN A 466 11.00 -17.19 -1.39
C ASN A 466 11.58 -16.41 -2.58
N GLY A 467 11.72 -15.09 -2.45
CA GLY A 467 12.25 -14.22 -3.50
C GLY A 467 11.32 -13.08 -3.87
N GLN A 468 11.62 -12.45 -5.01
CA GLN A 468 10.87 -11.30 -5.51
C GLN A 468 9.71 -11.77 -6.39
N VAL A 469 8.53 -11.23 -6.12
CA VAL A 469 7.34 -11.40 -6.93
C VAL A 469 7.03 -10.07 -7.60
N VAL A 470 6.97 -10.10 -8.92
CA VAL A 470 6.62 -8.94 -9.75
C VAL A 470 5.10 -8.94 -9.92
N PRO A 471 4.35 -8.00 -9.32
CA PRO A 471 2.89 -8.05 -9.30
C PRO A 471 2.26 -8.15 -10.68
N VAL A 472 2.81 -7.42 -11.65
CA VAL A 472 2.26 -7.35 -13.00
C VAL A 472 2.28 -8.69 -13.72
N ASP A 473 3.23 -9.57 -13.38
CA ASP A 473 3.26 -10.91 -13.98
C ASP A 473 2.03 -11.72 -13.54
N ILE A 474 1.63 -11.60 -12.27
CA ILE A 474 0.41 -12.22 -11.73
C ILE A 474 -0.84 -11.53 -12.27
N GLU A 475 -0.87 -10.18 -12.30
CA GLU A 475 -2.00 -9.40 -12.83
C GLU A 475 -2.28 -9.75 -14.31
N ASN A 476 -1.22 -9.96 -15.10
CA ASN A 476 -1.32 -10.32 -16.51
C ASN A 476 -1.87 -11.73 -16.71
N GLU A 477 -1.45 -12.70 -15.92
CA GLU A 477 -2.00 -14.06 -16.00
C GLU A 477 -3.45 -14.11 -15.50
N LEU A 478 -3.76 -13.41 -14.41
CA LEU A 478 -5.13 -13.26 -13.90
C LEU A 478 -6.04 -12.65 -14.97
N ALA A 479 -5.59 -11.62 -15.67
CA ALA A 479 -6.37 -10.95 -16.71
C ALA A 479 -6.61 -11.79 -17.97
N LYS A 480 -5.96 -12.95 -18.13
CA LYS A 480 -6.30 -13.92 -19.19
C LYS A 480 -7.42 -14.87 -18.78
N HIS A 481 -7.75 -14.95 -17.49
CA HIS A 481 -8.79 -15.84 -17.00
C HIS A 481 -10.19 -15.36 -17.44
N PRO A 482 -11.04 -16.19 -18.07
CA PRO A 482 -12.33 -15.75 -18.62
C PRO A 482 -13.30 -15.11 -17.63
N ALA A 483 -13.16 -15.42 -16.34
CA ALA A 483 -14.00 -14.88 -15.28
C ALA A 483 -13.48 -13.56 -14.67
N VAL A 484 -12.22 -13.18 -14.94
CA VAL A 484 -11.57 -12.01 -14.34
C VAL A 484 -11.59 -10.88 -15.36
N GLU A 485 -12.26 -9.78 -15.02
CA GLU A 485 -12.30 -8.57 -15.84
C GLU A 485 -11.09 -7.67 -15.60
N ASP A 486 -10.68 -7.54 -14.34
CA ASP A 486 -9.51 -6.75 -13.94
C ASP A 486 -8.88 -7.34 -12.67
N ALA A 487 -7.59 -7.09 -12.46
CA ALA A 487 -6.86 -7.58 -11.30
C ALA A 487 -5.78 -6.61 -10.85
N ALA A 488 -5.60 -6.49 -9.53
CA ALA A 488 -4.51 -5.74 -8.91
C ALA A 488 -3.84 -6.58 -7.83
N VAL A 489 -2.51 -6.63 -7.82
CA VAL A 489 -1.72 -7.44 -6.89
C VAL A 489 -0.83 -6.54 -6.04
N ILE A 490 -0.86 -6.74 -4.72
CA ILE A 490 -0.06 -6.00 -3.73
C ILE A 490 0.62 -6.92 -2.73
N GLY A 491 1.69 -6.46 -2.10
CA GLY A 491 2.39 -7.17 -1.04
C GLY A 491 1.88 -6.81 0.34
N ARG A 492 1.37 -7.78 1.10
CA ARG A 492 0.97 -7.62 2.51
C ARG A 492 2.09 -8.04 3.45
N GLY A 493 2.35 -7.24 4.49
CA GLY A 493 3.30 -7.58 5.54
C GLY A 493 4.54 -6.70 5.53
N CYS A 494 5.55 -7.08 6.34
CA CYS A 494 6.79 -6.33 6.43
C CYS A 494 7.66 -6.52 5.18
N LYS A 495 8.37 -5.48 4.76
CA LYS A 495 9.29 -5.53 3.60
C LYS A 495 10.32 -6.66 3.80
N GLY A 496 10.40 -7.60 2.84
CA GLY A 496 11.26 -8.79 2.92
C GLY A 496 10.55 -10.07 3.40
N ASP A 497 9.31 -9.96 3.87
CA ASP A 497 8.43 -11.09 4.22
C ASP A 497 6.97 -10.76 3.85
N GLN A 498 6.80 -10.24 2.63
CA GLN A 498 5.50 -9.86 2.11
C GLN A 498 4.80 -11.07 1.47
N GLN A 499 3.48 -11.13 1.60
CA GLN A 499 2.61 -12.09 0.93
C GLN A 499 1.88 -11.40 -0.23
N PRO A 500 1.91 -11.94 -1.46
CA PRO A 500 1.11 -11.41 -2.56
C PRO A 500 -0.39 -11.59 -2.31
N ILE A 501 -1.17 -10.54 -2.52
CA ILE A 501 -2.64 -10.54 -2.42
C ILE A 501 -3.18 -9.99 -3.73
N ALA A 502 -4.16 -10.69 -4.32
CA ALA A 502 -4.86 -10.21 -5.50
C ALA A 502 -6.23 -9.66 -5.12
N PHE A 503 -6.60 -8.58 -5.77
CA PHE A 503 -7.96 -8.08 -5.81
C PHE A 503 -8.46 -8.27 -7.23
N LEU A 504 -9.64 -8.88 -7.35
CA LEU A 504 -10.23 -9.28 -8.61
C LEU A 504 -11.53 -8.51 -8.84
N VAL A 505 -11.69 -8.00 -10.04
CA VAL A 505 -12.99 -7.60 -10.58
C VAL A 505 -13.48 -8.75 -11.44
N LEU A 506 -14.66 -9.27 -11.13
CA LEU A 506 -15.24 -10.37 -11.88
C LEU A 506 -16.06 -9.86 -13.05
N SER A 507 -16.02 -10.59 -14.16
CA SER A 507 -16.90 -10.31 -15.29
C SER A 507 -18.38 -10.44 -14.86
N PRO A 508 -19.30 -9.54 -15.27
CA PRO A 508 -20.71 -9.58 -14.88
C PRO A 508 -21.45 -10.87 -15.24
N ALA A 509 -20.98 -11.57 -16.27
CA ALA A 509 -21.52 -12.85 -16.74
C ALA A 509 -20.84 -14.07 -16.09
N ALA A 510 -19.79 -13.88 -15.29
CA ALA A 510 -19.04 -14.98 -14.70
C ALA A 510 -19.72 -15.50 -13.44
N THR A 511 -19.93 -16.82 -13.39
CA THR A 511 -20.27 -17.53 -12.16
C THR A 511 -19.03 -18.31 -11.73
N ILE A 512 -18.26 -17.76 -10.80
CA ILE A 512 -17.16 -18.50 -10.17
C ILE A 512 -17.74 -19.34 -9.05
N LYS A 513 -17.54 -20.67 -9.13
CA LYS A 513 -18.03 -21.62 -8.12
C LYS A 513 -17.15 -21.60 -6.87
N SER A 514 -15.84 -21.37 -7.03
CA SER A 514 -14.86 -21.26 -5.95
C SER A 514 -13.66 -20.42 -6.35
N LEU A 515 -13.06 -19.70 -5.40
CA LEU A 515 -11.80 -18.98 -5.62
C LEU A 515 -10.62 -19.92 -5.91
N ASN A 516 -10.71 -21.19 -5.48
CA ASN A 516 -9.71 -22.23 -5.78
C ASN A 516 -9.52 -22.45 -7.29
N ASP A 517 -10.54 -22.19 -8.12
CA ASP A 517 -10.43 -22.37 -9.57
C ASP A 517 -9.42 -21.37 -10.17
N ILE A 518 -9.36 -20.16 -9.61
CA ILE A 518 -8.44 -19.09 -10.04
C ILE A 518 -7.03 -19.35 -9.51
N GLU A 519 -6.91 -19.82 -8.26
CA GLU A 519 -5.63 -20.22 -7.68
C GLU A 519 -5.00 -21.37 -8.48
N GLN A 520 -5.77 -22.42 -8.80
CA GLN A 520 -5.31 -23.54 -9.62
C GLN A 520 -4.91 -23.11 -11.03
N TRP A 521 -5.66 -22.19 -11.66
CA TRP A 521 -5.27 -21.62 -12.95
C TRP A 521 -3.88 -20.98 -12.87
N LEU A 522 -3.63 -20.16 -11.85
CA LEU A 522 -2.34 -19.51 -11.68
C LEU A 522 -1.21 -20.50 -11.39
N GLU A 523 -1.46 -21.52 -10.57
CA GLU A 523 -0.48 -22.59 -10.32
C GLU A 523 -0.11 -23.33 -11.61
N GLN A 524 -1.09 -23.63 -12.47
CA GLN A 524 -0.85 -24.28 -13.75
C GLN A 524 -0.03 -23.41 -14.72
N GLN A 525 -0.28 -22.10 -14.75
CA GLN A 525 0.40 -21.19 -15.68
C GLN A 525 1.79 -20.78 -15.21
N LEU A 526 1.97 -20.53 -13.91
CA LEU A 526 3.22 -19.99 -13.36
C LEU A 526 4.13 -21.08 -12.76
N GLY A 527 3.64 -22.30 -12.55
CA GLY A 527 4.42 -23.43 -12.04
C GLY A 527 4.90 -23.26 -10.59
N VAL A 528 4.31 -22.31 -9.84
CA VAL A 528 4.65 -21.96 -8.46
C VAL A 528 3.35 -21.81 -7.67
N ILE A 529 3.29 -22.40 -6.47
CA ILE A 529 2.16 -22.24 -5.54
C ILE A 529 2.20 -20.82 -4.98
N PHE A 530 1.24 -20.01 -5.39
CA PHE A 530 1.00 -18.69 -4.81
C PHE A 530 -0.20 -18.80 -3.87
N TYR A 531 -0.01 -18.51 -2.58
CA TYR A 531 -1.12 -18.29 -1.64
C TYR A 531 -1.72 -16.91 -1.91
N LEU A 532 -2.45 -16.79 -3.01
CA LEU A 532 -3.09 -15.55 -3.42
C LEU A 532 -4.42 -15.42 -2.70
N PHE A 533 -4.45 -14.59 -1.65
CA PHE A 533 -5.73 -14.15 -1.11
C PHE A 533 -6.42 -13.29 -2.17
N SER A 534 -7.41 -13.87 -2.86
CA SER A 534 -8.19 -13.16 -3.87
C SER A 534 -9.43 -12.54 -3.25
N HIS A 535 -9.53 -11.22 -3.27
CA HIS A 535 -10.75 -10.50 -2.87
C HIS A 535 -11.56 -10.09 -4.10
N ILE A 536 -12.85 -10.43 -4.12
CA ILE A 536 -13.77 -9.95 -5.15
C ILE A 536 -14.22 -8.53 -4.78
N VAL A 537 -13.99 -7.57 -5.66
CA VAL A 537 -14.40 -6.18 -5.48
C VAL A 537 -15.54 -5.85 -6.45
N ASN A 538 -16.67 -5.37 -5.93
CA ASN A 538 -17.78 -4.85 -6.75
C ASN A 538 -17.45 -3.43 -7.27
N LYS A 539 -16.50 -3.31 -8.21
CA LYS A 539 -16.17 -2.07 -8.93
C LYS A 539 -15.99 -2.35 -10.43
N ALA A 540 -16.11 -1.32 -11.27
CA ALA A 540 -15.97 -1.45 -12.73
C ALA A 540 -14.51 -1.55 -13.24
N SER A 541 -13.53 -1.12 -12.43
CA SER A 541 -12.09 -1.23 -12.70
C SER A 541 -11.31 -0.98 -11.41
N MET A 542 -10.08 -1.47 -11.29
CA MET A 542 -9.23 -1.27 -10.13
C MET A 542 -7.98 -0.44 -10.42
N THR A 543 -7.63 0.48 -9.50
CA THR A 543 -6.29 1.06 -9.44
C THR A 543 -5.57 0.57 -8.17
N LYS A 544 -4.24 0.47 -8.19
CA LYS A 544 -3.47 0.14 -6.97
C LYS A 544 -3.68 1.16 -5.85
N LYS A 545 -4.05 2.40 -6.18
CA LYS A 545 -4.45 3.43 -5.20
C LYS A 545 -5.79 3.10 -4.53
N ASP A 546 -6.70 2.39 -5.20
CA ASP A 546 -7.91 1.82 -4.56
C ASP A 546 -7.55 0.71 -3.56
N THR A 547 -6.41 0.04 -3.73
CA THR A 547 -5.97 -1.06 -2.84
C THR A 547 -5.22 -0.58 -1.59
N SER A 548 -4.69 0.65 -1.56
CA SER A 548 -3.94 1.14 -0.41
C SER A 548 -4.79 1.28 0.86
N GLY A 549 -6.11 1.46 0.72
CA GLY A 549 -7.07 1.39 1.83
C GLY A 549 -7.61 -0.02 2.11
N LEU A 550 -7.44 -0.96 1.18
CA LEU A 550 -7.86 -2.37 1.30
C LEU A 550 -6.77 -3.28 1.87
N SER A 551 -5.49 -2.84 1.85
CA SER A 551 -4.39 -3.59 2.49
C SER A 551 -4.60 -3.76 4.00
N ASP A 552 -5.36 -2.85 4.62
CA ASP A 552 -5.75 -2.87 6.03
C ASP A 552 -7.13 -3.50 6.28
N SER A 553 -7.97 -3.69 5.24
CA SER A 553 -9.25 -4.39 5.37
C SER A 553 -9.00 -5.89 5.40
N MET A 554 -8.71 -6.39 6.60
CA MET A 554 -8.55 -7.81 6.89
C MET A 554 -9.76 -8.61 6.36
N PRO A 555 -9.56 -9.84 5.84
CA PRO A 555 -10.68 -10.74 5.55
C PRO A 555 -11.58 -10.87 6.79
N GLU A 556 -12.87 -11.10 6.56
CA GLU A 556 -13.76 -11.49 7.64
C GLU A 556 -13.19 -12.77 8.28
N PRO A 557 -12.96 -12.77 9.60
CA PRO A 557 -12.39 -13.93 10.26
C PRO A 557 -13.38 -15.09 10.19
N MET A 558 -12.89 -16.32 10.06
CA MET A 558 -13.75 -17.50 10.12
C MET A 558 -14.21 -17.67 11.57
N VAL A 559 -15.52 -17.56 11.79
CA VAL A 559 -16.13 -17.69 13.10
C VAL A 559 -16.84 -19.04 13.19
N PHE A 560 -16.42 -19.86 14.14
CA PHE A 560 -17.05 -21.13 14.48
C PHE A 560 -17.83 -20.93 15.77
N GLU A 561 -19.16 -20.88 15.64
CA GLU A 561 -20.07 -20.78 16.78
C GLU A 561 -20.28 -22.13 17.46
N PRO A 562 -20.58 -22.16 18.77
CA PRO A 562 -20.93 -23.40 19.45
C PRO A 562 -22.11 -24.10 18.76
N SER A 563 -22.09 -25.43 18.74
CA SER A 563 -23.14 -26.22 18.07
C SER A 563 -24.53 -25.89 18.62
N LYS A 564 -25.57 -26.02 17.76
CA LYS A 564 -26.96 -25.77 18.17
C LYS A 564 -27.37 -26.63 19.37
N GLU A 565 -26.83 -27.85 19.47
CA GLU A 565 -27.08 -28.74 20.61
C GLU A 565 -26.49 -28.18 21.91
N ILE A 566 -25.24 -27.70 21.88
CA ILE A 566 -24.56 -27.08 23.03
C ILE A 566 -25.29 -25.80 23.46
N MET A 567 -25.69 -24.97 22.50
CA MET A 567 -26.45 -23.74 22.76
C MET A 567 -27.83 -24.01 23.34
N ALA A 568 -28.54 -25.03 22.85
CA ALA A 568 -29.82 -25.44 23.43
C ALA A 568 -29.63 -25.99 24.85
N LEU A 569 -28.57 -26.76 25.09
CA LEU A 569 -28.27 -27.30 26.41
C LEU A 569 -27.89 -26.20 27.41
N SER A 570 -27.11 -25.20 27.00
CA SER A 570 -26.67 -24.10 27.89
C SER A 570 -27.82 -23.26 28.44
N GLN A 571 -28.93 -23.18 27.69
CA GLN A 571 -30.14 -22.44 28.05
C GLN A 571 -31.15 -23.25 28.89
N LYS A 572 -30.98 -24.57 29.03
CA LYS A 572 -31.91 -25.41 29.80
C LYS A 572 -31.76 -25.20 31.31
N GLY A 573 -32.86 -24.87 31.97
CA GLY A 573 -32.97 -24.80 33.45
C GLY A 573 -33.18 -26.18 34.11
N GLY A 574 -33.19 -26.22 35.44
CA GLY A 574 -33.46 -27.45 36.22
C GLY A 574 -32.29 -28.43 36.28
N LEU A 575 -32.57 -29.73 36.16
CA LEU A 575 -31.57 -30.81 36.26
C LEU A 575 -30.38 -30.68 35.28
N PRO A 576 -30.55 -30.30 34.00
CA PRO A 576 -29.44 -30.04 33.08
C PRO A 576 -28.48 -28.95 33.57
N MET A 577 -29.00 -27.86 34.16
CA MET A 577 -28.17 -26.78 34.69
C MET A 577 -27.34 -27.23 35.90
N VAL A 578 -27.91 -28.07 36.76
CA VAL A 578 -27.21 -28.67 37.90
C VAL A 578 -26.09 -29.57 37.39
N LEU A 579 -26.39 -30.45 36.41
CA LEU A 579 -25.40 -31.37 35.84
C LEU A 579 -24.24 -30.62 35.18
N GLN A 580 -24.51 -29.58 34.39
CA GLN A 580 -23.48 -28.69 33.85
C GLN A 580 -22.59 -28.10 34.95
N THR A 581 -23.20 -27.65 36.06
CA THR A 581 -22.46 -27.03 37.17
C THR A 581 -21.59 -28.03 37.93
N VAL A 582 -22.12 -29.22 38.21
CA VAL A 582 -21.39 -30.31 38.86
C VAL A 582 -20.21 -30.74 38.01
N VAL A 583 -20.46 -30.99 36.71
CA VAL A 583 -19.43 -31.43 35.77
C VAL A 583 -18.35 -30.35 35.59
N ALA A 584 -18.73 -29.10 35.35
CA ALA A 584 -17.77 -27.99 35.22
C ALA A 584 -16.90 -27.82 36.47
N THR A 585 -17.49 -27.95 37.65
CA THR A 585 -16.76 -27.90 38.92
C THR A 585 -15.83 -29.09 39.05
N MET A 586 -16.29 -30.32 38.77
CA MET A 586 -15.42 -31.51 38.82
C MET A 586 -14.20 -31.35 37.91
N PHE A 587 -14.41 -30.89 36.66
CA PHE A 587 -13.33 -30.72 35.67
C PHE A 587 -12.31 -29.65 36.07
N ALA A 588 -12.77 -28.49 36.58
CA ALA A 588 -11.87 -27.43 37.05
C ALA A 588 -10.90 -27.91 38.15
N TRP A 589 -11.27 -28.98 38.87
CA TRP A 589 -10.52 -29.47 40.03
C TRP A 589 -9.86 -30.84 39.83
N LEU A 590 -9.85 -31.40 38.60
CA LEU A 590 -9.27 -32.73 38.35
C LEU A 590 -7.79 -32.84 38.73
N ILE A 591 -7.02 -31.76 38.53
CA ILE A 591 -5.59 -31.73 38.91
C ILE A 591 -5.36 -31.83 40.42
N ILE A 592 -6.39 -31.59 41.24
CA ILE A 592 -6.34 -31.72 42.70
C ILE A 592 -7.06 -32.98 43.16
N ILE A 593 -8.24 -33.25 42.61
CA ILE A 593 -9.08 -34.40 42.99
C ILE A 593 -8.35 -35.71 42.69
N LEU A 594 -7.80 -35.88 41.48
CA LEU A 594 -7.18 -37.15 41.07
C LEU A 594 -5.96 -37.51 41.95
N PRO A 595 -4.98 -36.61 42.19
CA PRO A 595 -3.88 -36.92 43.10
C PRO A 595 -4.33 -37.12 44.55
N ALA A 596 -5.32 -36.34 45.02
CA ALA A 596 -5.86 -36.52 46.37
C ALA A 596 -6.53 -37.89 46.54
N THR A 597 -7.29 -38.35 45.54
CA THR A 597 -7.86 -39.70 45.52
C THR A 597 -6.76 -40.76 45.59
N PHE A 598 -5.68 -40.62 44.82
CA PHE A 598 -4.55 -41.54 44.89
C PHE A 598 -3.93 -41.58 46.30
N ILE A 599 -3.71 -40.42 46.93
CA ILE A 599 -3.18 -40.33 48.29
C ILE A 599 -4.12 -41.01 49.29
N LEU A 600 -5.43 -40.77 49.20
CA LEU A 600 -6.43 -41.40 50.07
C LEU A 600 -6.44 -42.93 49.91
N LEU A 601 -6.40 -43.44 48.67
CA LEU A 601 -6.29 -44.87 48.42
C LEU A 601 -5.02 -45.46 49.05
N PHE A 602 -3.88 -44.77 48.91
CA PHE A 602 -2.61 -45.21 49.48
C PHE A 602 -2.62 -45.23 51.02
N VAL A 603 -3.24 -44.23 51.65
CA VAL A 603 -3.32 -44.12 53.11
C VAL A 603 -4.25 -45.18 53.69
N TYR A 604 -5.47 -45.27 53.16
CA TYR A 604 -6.56 -46.04 53.77
C TYR A 604 -6.64 -47.50 53.30
N ILE A 605 -6.08 -47.85 52.13
CA ILE A 605 -6.13 -49.21 51.59
C ILE A 605 -4.75 -49.86 51.70
N SER A 606 -4.49 -50.48 52.85
CA SER A 606 -3.16 -51.03 53.19
C SER A 606 -2.66 -52.09 52.21
N TRP A 607 -3.54 -52.97 51.72
CA TRP A 607 -3.19 -54.02 50.74
C TRP A 607 -2.83 -53.44 49.36
N ALA A 608 -3.31 -52.25 49.02
CA ALA A 608 -3.07 -51.61 47.72
C ALA A 608 -1.77 -50.79 47.67
N ARG A 609 -1.07 -50.60 48.80
CA ARG A 609 0.13 -49.73 48.86
C ARG A 609 1.25 -50.13 47.91
N ILE A 610 1.58 -51.42 47.85
CA ILE A 610 2.64 -51.92 46.96
C ILE A 610 2.24 -51.73 45.49
N PRO A 611 1.06 -52.18 45.02
CA PRO A 611 0.58 -51.88 43.67
C PRO A 611 0.54 -50.38 43.34
N LEU A 612 0.06 -49.54 44.26
CA LEU A 612 0.00 -48.09 44.06
C LEU A 612 1.40 -47.45 43.99
N ALA A 613 2.37 -47.93 44.76
CA ALA A 613 3.76 -47.47 44.69
C ALA A 613 4.42 -47.85 43.35
N ILE A 614 4.15 -49.06 42.84
CA ILE A 614 4.60 -49.48 41.51
C ILE A 614 3.98 -48.59 40.43
N TYR A 615 2.67 -48.33 40.51
CA TYR A 615 1.97 -47.43 39.58
C TYR A 615 2.52 -46.00 39.62
N ALA A 616 2.80 -45.45 40.81
CA ALA A 616 3.41 -44.13 40.94
C ALA A 616 4.83 -44.09 40.33
N THR A 617 5.60 -45.17 40.52
CA THR A 617 6.95 -45.29 39.92
C THR A 617 6.86 -45.36 38.40
N TYR A 618 5.89 -46.09 37.85
CA TYR A 618 5.59 -46.12 36.41
C TYR A 618 5.28 -44.72 35.88
N CYS A 619 4.34 -43.99 36.52
CA CYS A 619 3.98 -42.62 36.10
C CYS A 619 5.19 -41.67 36.14
N TYR A 620 6.09 -41.83 37.11
CA TYR A 620 7.27 -41.00 37.26
C TYR A 620 8.33 -41.25 36.17
N LEU A 621 8.48 -42.52 35.74
CA LEU A 621 9.48 -42.96 34.77
C LEU A 621 8.97 -43.02 33.32
N ASP A 622 7.69 -42.74 33.07
CA ASP A 622 7.08 -42.94 31.76
C ASP A 622 7.70 -42.02 30.67
N PRO A 623 8.38 -42.59 29.66
CA PRO A 623 8.98 -41.80 28.59
C PRO A 623 7.95 -41.09 27.69
N SER A 624 6.69 -41.52 27.68
CA SER A 624 5.66 -40.92 26.82
C SER A 624 5.35 -39.47 27.17
N ILE A 625 5.71 -39.02 28.39
CA ILE A 625 5.59 -37.63 28.83
C ILE A 625 6.43 -36.68 27.94
N SER A 626 7.49 -37.19 27.31
CA SER A 626 8.47 -36.42 26.54
C SER A 626 8.76 -36.96 25.13
N ASN A 627 7.96 -37.91 24.64
CA ASN A 627 8.18 -38.54 23.33
C ASN A 627 7.77 -37.64 22.14
N GLY A 628 7.04 -36.54 22.38
CA GLY A 628 6.59 -35.58 21.36
C GLY A 628 5.25 -35.90 20.71
N VAL A 629 4.69 -37.09 20.91
CA VAL A 629 3.44 -37.55 20.26
C VAL A 629 2.31 -37.75 21.28
N GLY A 630 2.68 -38.04 22.54
CA GLY A 630 1.73 -38.28 23.63
C GLY A 630 1.01 -39.62 23.51
N ARG A 631 -0.16 -39.74 24.17
CA ARG A 631 -1.07 -40.90 24.10
C ARG A 631 -2.53 -40.46 23.89
N ARG A 632 -2.76 -39.51 22.97
CA ARG A 632 -4.08 -38.95 22.68
C ARG A 632 -5.07 -40.08 22.34
N THR A 633 -6.21 -40.11 23.03
CA THR A 633 -7.23 -41.15 22.90
C THR A 633 -8.57 -40.56 22.50
N GLU A 634 -9.00 -40.78 21.26
CA GLU A 634 -10.25 -40.24 20.72
C GLU A 634 -11.50 -40.70 21.47
N TRP A 635 -11.46 -41.86 22.13
CA TRP A 635 -12.56 -42.30 22.99
C TRP A 635 -12.79 -41.36 24.18
N VAL A 636 -11.72 -40.92 24.85
CA VAL A 636 -11.80 -39.98 25.99
C VAL A 636 -12.30 -38.61 25.53
N ARG A 637 -11.86 -38.15 24.35
CA ARG A 637 -12.24 -36.87 23.76
C ARG A 637 -13.70 -36.80 23.31
N ARG A 638 -14.34 -37.96 23.08
CA ARG A 638 -15.74 -38.14 22.66
C ARG A 638 -16.72 -38.48 23.78
N LEU A 639 -16.28 -38.51 25.04
CA LEU A 639 -17.19 -38.78 26.15
C LEU A 639 -18.30 -37.72 26.21
N GLY A 640 -19.57 -38.17 26.30
CA GLY A 640 -20.74 -37.27 26.29
C GLY A 640 -20.76 -36.23 27.43
N ILE A 641 -19.91 -36.41 28.45
CA ILE A 641 -19.70 -35.43 29.52
C ILE A 641 -19.17 -34.08 29.01
N TRP A 642 -18.44 -34.07 27.89
CA TRP A 642 -17.91 -32.84 27.27
C TRP A 642 -19.01 -31.89 26.79
N LYS A 643 -20.20 -32.41 26.46
CA LYS A 643 -21.37 -31.57 26.10
C LYS A 643 -21.78 -30.67 27.25
N TYR A 644 -21.73 -31.17 28.49
CA TYR A 644 -22.11 -30.39 29.68
C TYR A 644 -21.06 -29.35 30.05
N VAL A 645 -19.77 -29.66 29.85
CA VAL A 645 -18.68 -28.69 30.05
C VAL A 645 -18.77 -27.56 29.04
N ASN A 646 -18.88 -27.88 27.74
CA ASN A 646 -19.00 -26.88 26.66
C ASN A 646 -20.34 -26.12 26.73
N ALA A 647 -21.40 -26.69 27.30
CA ALA A 647 -22.64 -25.95 27.58
C ALA A 647 -22.50 -25.00 28.79
N TYR A 648 -21.65 -25.32 29.77
CA TYR A 648 -21.36 -24.42 30.89
C TYR A 648 -20.46 -23.25 30.47
N PHE A 649 -19.51 -23.52 29.57
CA PHE A 649 -18.62 -22.54 28.95
C PHE A 649 -18.75 -22.59 27.42
N PRO A 650 -19.77 -21.95 26.84
CA PRO A 650 -19.94 -21.93 25.40
C PRO A 650 -18.69 -21.37 24.71
N VAL A 651 -18.05 -22.19 23.89
CA VAL A 651 -16.80 -21.87 23.19
C VAL A 651 -17.11 -21.37 21.79
N ARG A 652 -16.57 -20.20 21.45
CA ARG A 652 -16.49 -19.67 20.10
C ARG A 652 -15.04 -19.65 19.65
N LEU A 653 -14.78 -20.12 18.43
CA LEU A 653 -13.45 -20.06 17.83
C LEU A 653 -13.46 -19.04 16.69
N VAL A 654 -12.42 -18.21 16.63
CA VAL A 654 -12.23 -17.19 15.60
C VAL A 654 -10.85 -17.42 15.00
N VAL A 655 -10.81 -17.81 13.73
CA VAL A 655 -9.57 -18.04 12.99
C VAL A 655 -9.38 -16.87 12.04
N GLU A 656 -8.40 -16.03 12.33
CA GLU A 656 -8.14 -14.81 11.55
C GLU A 656 -7.54 -15.11 10.17
N GLN A 657 -6.79 -16.21 10.06
CA GLN A 657 -6.19 -16.69 8.82
C GLN A 657 -6.17 -18.22 8.81
N ARG A 658 -6.56 -18.83 7.69
CA ARG A 658 -6.45 -20.29 7.52
C ARG A 658 -4.99 -20.70 7.64
N LEU A 659 -4.73 -21.71 8.48
CA LEU A 659 -3.39 -22.24 8.70
C LEU A 659 -3.12 -23.38 7.71
N ASP A 660 -1.87 -23.51 7.28
CA ASP A 660 -1.43 -24.55 6.35
C ASP A 660 -1.19 -25.86 7.12
N PRO A 661 -1.97 -26.93 6.86
CA PRO A 661 -1.81 -28.21 7.57
C PRO A 661 -0.48 -28.90 7.28
N SER A 662 0.28 -28.45 6.26
CA SER A 662 1.62 -28.95 5.97
C SER A 662 2.69 -28.44 6.94
N LEU A 663 2.37 -27.44 7.77
CA LEU A 663 3.27 -26.83 8.74
C LEU A 663 2.92 -27.21 10.19
N SER A 664 3.93 -27.13 11.06
CA SER A 664 3.79 -27.26 12.51
C SER A 664 3.87 -25.89 13.15
N TYR A 665 3.00 -25.62 14.14
CA TYR A 665 2.84 -24.30 14.74
C TYR A 665 3.12 -24.31 16.24
N VAL A 666 3.51 -23.13 16.75
CA VAL A 666 3.58 -22.84 18.18
C VAL A 666 2.51 -21.81 18.53
N PHE A 667 1.40 -22.27 19.10
CA PHE A 667 0.32 -21.41 19.56
C PHE A 667 0.67 -20.80 20.92
N GLY A 668 0.84 -19.48 20.93
CA GLY A 668 1.07 -18.71 22.15
C GLY A 668 -0.26 -18.30 22.76
N VAL A 669 -0.73 -19.05 23.77
CA VAL A 669 -2.05 -18.85 24.37
C VAL A 669 -1.95 -17.86 25.53
N SER A 670 -2.84 -16.85 25.54
CA SER A 670 -2.94 -15.83 26.59
C SER A 670 -4.40 -15.37 26.75
N PRO A 671 -4.87 -14.97 27.95
CA PRO A 671 -4.19 -15.05 29.24
C PRO A 671 -4.12 -16.48 29.79
N HIS A 672 -3.29 -16.70 30.81
CA HIS A 672 -3.19 -17.98 31.50
C HIS A 672 -4.41 -18.30 32.39
N GLY A 673 -5.05 -17.28 32.96
CA GLY A 673 -6.10 -17.47 33.96
C GLY A 673 -5.59 -18.11 35.27
N ILE A 674 -6.49 -18.34 36.23
CA ILE A 674 -6.13 -18.91 37.53
C ILE A 674 -5.83 -20.42 37.43
N LEU A 675 -6.73 -21.20 36.81
CA LEU A 675 -6.59 -22.65 36.64
C LEU A 675 -6.31 -23.08 35.18
N CYS A 676 -6.18 -22.13 34.25
CA CYS A 676 -6.03 -22.37 32.82
C CYS A 676 -7.06 -23.37 32.27
N PHE A 677 -8.33 -23.00 32.40
CA PHE A 677 -9.45 -23.88 32.10
C PHE A 677 -9.57 -24.13 30.59
N SER A 678 -9.31 -23.07 29.80
CA SER A 678 -9.21 -23.12 28.34
C SER A 678 -8.26 -24.20 27.82
N GLY A 679 -7.05 -24.33 28.39
CA GLY A 679 -6.06 -25.31 27.94
C GLY A 679 -6.54 -26.77 28.04
N GLN A 680 -7.43 -27.07 28.99
CA GLN A 680 -7.95 -28.42 29.21
C GLN A 680 -9.24 -28.69 28.43
N VAL A 681 -10.15 -27.71 28.36
CA VAL A 681 -11.48 -27.90 27.75
C VAL A 681 -11.47 -27.69 26.24
N LEU A 682 -10.71 -26.71 25.74
CA LEU A 682 -10.69 -26.38 24.32
C LEU A 682 -9.93 -27.42 23.50
N ILE A 683 -8.77 -27.85 24.01
CA ILE A 683 -7.83 -28.69 23.26
C ILE A 683 -8.10 -30.19 23.52
N GLY A 684 -8.56 -30.52 24.72
CA GLY A 684 -8.84 -31.90 25.13
C GLY A 684 -10.15 -32.47 24.59
N SER A 685 -11.19 -31.65 24.34
CA SER A 685 -12.50 -32.15 23.92
C SER A 685 -12.70 -32.05 22.41
N GLN A 686 -13.44 -32.99 21.81
CA GLN A 686 -13.85 -32.89 20.41
C GLN A 686 -15.05 -31.94 20.23
N GLU A 687 -15.86 -31.77 21.28
CA GLU A 687 -17.06 -30.92 21.31
C GLU A 687 -16.76 -29.41 21.28
N SER A 688 -15.48 -29.00 21.36
CA SER A 688 -15.06 -27.59 21.29
C SER A 688 -15.06 -27.01 19.87
N GLY A 689 -15.14 -27.85 18.84
CA GLY A 689 -15.01 -27.45 17.43
C GLY A 689 -13.57 -27.18 16.98
N LEU A 690 -12.56 -27.46 17.80
CA LEU A 690 -11.17 -27.14 17.49
C LEU A 690 -10.65 -27.88 16.26
N ASP A 691 -10.89 -29.19 16.17
CA ASP A 691 -10.44 -30.03 15.06
C ASP A 691 -11.07 -29.60 13.72
N GLU A 692 -12.29 -29.04 13.75
CA GLU A 692 -12.96 -28.46 12.57
C GLU A 692 -12.36 -27.11 12.20
N SER A 693 -12.04 -26.27 13.19
CA SER A 693 -11.51 -24.91 12.96
C SER A 693 -10.08 -24.88 12.43
N LEU A 694 -9.26 -25.88 12.76
CA LEU A 694 -7.85 -25.97 12.40
C LEU A 694 -7.55 -27.17 11.49
N GLU A 695 -8.54 -27.61 10.71
CA GLU A 695 -8.51 -28.75 9.77
C GLU A 695 -7.11 -29.28 9.41
N GLY A 696 -6.78 -30.49 9.89
CA GLY A 696 -5.50 -31.15 9.61
C GLY A 696 -4.35 -30.78 10.56
N ILE A 697 -4.56 -29.88 11.53
CA ILE A 697 -3.57 -29.50 12.55
C ILE A 697 -3.96 -30.12 13.88
N THR A 698 -3.07 -30.95 14.43
CA THR A 698 -3.24 -31.51 15.77
C THR A 698 -2.54 -30.61 16.79
N VAL A 699 -3.30 -30.07 17.74
CA VAL A 699 -2.77 -29.18 18.78
C VAL A 699 -2.57 -29.94 20.09
N HIS A 700 -1.34 -29.98 20.59
CA HIS A 700 -0.96 -30.59 21.85
C HIS A 700 -0.82 -29.53 22.96
N PRO A 701 -1.63 -29.61 24.04
CA PRO A 701 -1.51 -28.67 25.16
C PRO A 701 -0.26 -28.98 25.98
N ILE A 702 0.52 -27.95 26.26
CA ILE A 702 1.76 -28.08 27.02
C ILE A 702 1.49 -27.89 28.52
N VAL A 703 1.72 -28.93 29.30
CA VAL A 703 1.46 -29.00 30.75
C VAL A 703 2.78 -29.16 31.52
N LEU A 704 2.79 -28.69 32.77
CA LEU A 704 3.95 -28.82 33.66
C LEU A 704 4.38 -30.30 33.78
N HIS A 705 5.67 -30.57 33.56
CA HIS A 705 6.23 -31.93 33.59
C HIS A 705 5.82 -32.73 34.83
N HIS A 706 5.97 -32.15 36.02
CA HIS A 706 5.66 -32.81 37.29
C HIS A 706 4.16 -33.10 37.47
N ALA A 707 3.27 -32.32 36.85
CA ALA A 707 1.83 -32.61 36.91
C ALA A 707 1.54 -33.92 36.16
N LEU A 708 2.16 -34.13 35.00
CA LEU A 708 2.04 -35.37 34.24
C LEU A 708 2.68 -36.58 34.94
N GLN A 709 3.47 -36.40 36.01
CA GLN A 709 3.99 -37.52 36.81
C GLN A 709 3.04 -37.93 37.95
N LEU A 710 2.00 -37.13 38.22
CA LEU A 710 1.05 -37.42 39.30
C LEU A 710 0.13 -38.59 38.88
N PRO A 711 0.03 -39.65 39.70
CA PRO A 711 -0.85 -40.79 39.41
C PRO A 711 -2.30 -40.36 39.17
N LEU A 712 -3.00 -41.08 38.29
CA LEU A 712 -4.37 -40.77 37.80
C LEU A 712 -4.46 -39.51 36.91
N PHE A 713 -3.80 -38.41 37.29
CA PHE A 713 -3.69 -37.24 36.40
C PHE A 713 -2.79 -37.52 35.20
N HIS A 714 -1.78 -38.38 35.37
CA HIS A 714 -0.90 -38.88 34.30
C HIS A 714 -1.71 -39.41 33.10
N GLU A 715 -2.57 -40.40 33.34
CA GLU A 715 -3.39 -41.02 32.30
C GLU A 715 -4.39 -40.03 31.71
N TYR A 716 -5.03 -39.21 32.56
CA TYR A 716 -5.96 -38.18 32.10
C TYR A 716 -5.28 -37.18 31.15
N GLY A 717 -4.14 -36.61 31.56
CA GLY A 717 -3.42 -35.63 30.77
C GLY A 717 -2.93 -36.19 29.44
N LEU A 718 -2.34 -37.39 29.46
CA LEU A 718 -1.84 -38.06 28.25
C LEU A 718 -2.98 -38.48 27.32
N ALA A 719 -4.11 -38.95 27.84
CA ALA A 719 -5.28 -39.32 27.04
C ALA A 719 -5.91 -38.13 26.31
N LEU A 720 -5.81 -36.93 26.87
CA LEU A 720 -6.20 -35.69 26.17
C LEU A 720 -5.15 -35.20 25.16
N GLY A 721 -4.00 -35.87 25.07
CA GLY A 721 -2.92 -35.49 24.16
C GLY A 721 -1.96 -34.44 24.72
N SER A 722 -1.97 -34.20 26.04
CA SER A 722 -1.06 -33.24 26.69
C SER A 722 0.38 -33.71 26.62
N LEU A 723 1.29 -32.76 26.44
CA LEU A 723 2.73 -32.99 26.40
C LEU A 723 3.45 -32.21 27.50
N SER A 724 4.66 -32.65 27.86
CA SER A 724 5.47 -31.96 28.85
C SER A 724 5.98 -30.61 28.36
N SER A 725 6.07 -29.65 29.29
CA SER A 725 6.76 -28.37 29.13
C SER A 725 8.29 -28.44 28.97
N SER A 726 8.89 -29.63 28.84
CA SER A 726 10.31 -29.78 28.56
C SER A 726 10.65 -29.37 27.12
N ARG A 727 11.83 -28.78 26.91
CA ARG A 727 12.28 -28.35 25.57
C ARG A 727 12.35 -29.54 24.59
N GLU A 728 12.78 -30.69 25.10
CA GLU A 728 12.89 -31.92 24.31
C GLU A 728 11.53 -32.39 23.78
N SER A 729 10.49 -32.38 24.63
CA SER A 729 9.12 -32.74 24.26
C SER A 729 8.57 -31.83 23.16
N ILE A 730 8.74 -30.51 23.32
CA ILE A 730 8.28 -29.51 22.34
C ILE A 730 8.98 -29.71 21.00
N ARG A 731 10.31 -29.90 20.99
CA ARG A 731 11.08 -30.10 19.75
C ARG A 731 10.70 -31.39 19.03
N ARG A 732 10.52 -32.48 19.77
CA ARG A 732 10.12 -33.77 19.19
C ARG A 732 8.74 -33.68 18.55
N CYS A 733 7.79 -33.01 19.20
CA CYS A 733 6.45 -32.76 18.63
C CYS A 733 6.54 -31.99 17.31
N LEU A 734 7.23 -30.85 17.31
CA LEU A 734 7.40 -30.03 16.10
C LEU A 734 8.25 -30.69 14.99
N ALA A 735 8.93 -31.80 15.30
CA ALA A 735 9.71 -32.58 14.34
C ALA A 735 9.03 -33.88 13.91
N HIS A 736 7.93 -34.28 14.55
CA HIS A 736 7.32 -35.60 14.37
C HIS A 736 6.56 -35.70 13.03
N GLY A 737 5.72 -34.72 12.70
CA GLY A 737 4.89 -34.77 11.51
C GLY A 737 4.30 -33.42 11.13
N LYS A 738 3.96 -33.26 9.84
CA LYS A 738 3.26 -32.09 9.33
C LYS A 738 1.89 -31.99 10.00
N GLY A 739 1.58 -30.84 10.58
CA GLY A 739 0.33 -30.59 11.31
C GLY A 739 0.42 -30.79 12.83
N ASP A 740 1.43 -31.49 13.36
CA ASP A 740 1.61 -31.62 14.81
C ASP A 740 2.15 -30.31 15.40
N SER A 741 1.35 -29.70 16.28
CA SER A 741 1.55 -28.35 16.78
C SER A 741 1.40 -28.29 18.30
N VAL A 742 2.02 -27.30 18.94
CA VAL A 742 1.98 -27.16 20.41
C VAL A 742 1.23 -25.89 20.82
N ALA A 743 0.43 -25.99 21.88
CA ALA A 743 -0.18 -24.85 22.54
C ALA A 743 0.48 -24.58 23.89
N ILE A 744 1.16 -23.44 23.98
CA ILE A 744 1.90 -23.02 25.17
C ILE A 744 1.13 -21.86 25.79
N VAL A 745 0.69 -22.04 27.04
CA VAL A 745 0.04 -20.98 27.82
C VAL A 745 1.11 -20.10 28.42
N ILE A 746 1.18 -18.85 27.97
CA ILE A 746 2.28 -17.94 28.29
C ILE A 746 1.84 -17.05 29.46
N GLY A 747 2.67 -16.97 30.51
CA GLY A 747 2.41 -16.20 31.73
C GLY A 747 2.80 -16.97 32.99
N GLY A 748 2.25 -18.19 33.12
CA GLY A 748 2.51 -19.13 34.20
C GLY A 748 2.05 -18.65 35.59
N ALA A 749 2.62 -19.23 36.65
CA ALA A 749 2.22 -18.96 38.05
C ALA A 749 2.32 -17.50 38.52
N LYS A 750 3.08 -16.65 37.82
CA LYS A 750 3.13 -15.20 38.12
C LYS A 750 1.90 -14.46 37.60
N GLU A 751 1.35 -14.89 36.47
CA GLU A 751 0.16 -14.28 35.88
C GLU A 751 -1.11 -14.70 36.63
N SER A 752 -1.20 -15.96 37.05
CA SER A 752 -2.34 -16.47 37.84
C SER A 752 -2.52 -15.76 39.19
N LEU A 753 -1.43 -15.27 39.81
CA LEU A 753 -1.45 -14.51 41.07
C LEU A 753 -1.84 -13.02 40.91
N HIS A 754 -2.06 -12.56 39.68
CA HIS A 754 -2.48 -11.19 39.38
C HIS A 754 -3.74 -11.16 38.52
N THR A 755 -4.41 -12.31 38.39
CA THR A 755 -5.60 -12.46 37.56
C THR A 755 -6.83 -12.03 38.35
N ASN A 756 -7.38 -10.88 37.97
CA ASN A 756 -8.64 -10.36 38.51
C ASN A 756 -9.67 -10.20 37.40
N ARG A 757 -10.95 -10.32 37.79
CA ARG A 757 -12.09 -10.17 36.88
C ARG A 757 -12.10 -8.78 36.26
N GLY A 758 -12.30 -8.70 34.95
CA GLY A 758 -12.25 -7.44 34.19
C GLY A 758 -10.85 -6.85 33.98
N GLU A 759 -9.80 -7.39 34.60
CA GLU A 759 -8.42 -6.97 34.33
C GLU A 759 -7.76 -7.87 33.28
N ARG A 760 -7.01 -7.25 32.35
CA ARG A 760 -6.25 -7.93 31.28
C ARG A 760 -4.76 -7.61 31.40
N LYS A 761 -4.14 -8.06 32.49
CA LYS A 761 -2.69 -7.93 32.75
C LYS A 761 -1.97 -9.22 32.36
N LEU A 762 -1.06 -9.14 31.39
CA LEU A 762 -0.29 -10.28 30.88
C LEU A 762 1.20 -10.17 31.26
N VAL A 763 1.84 -11.29 31.60
CA VAL A 763 3.25 -11.36 32.00
C VAL A 763 4.09 -11.99 30.88
N LEU A 764 4.31 -11.23 29.81
CA LEU A 764 4.93 -11.75 28.57
C LEU A 764 6.31 -11.16 28.26
N GLN A 765 6.64 -9.95 28.73
CA GLN A 765 7.79 -9.16 28.24
C GLN A 765 9.15 -9.88 28.31
N ASN A 766 9.35 -10.73 29.32
CA ASN A 766 10.58 -11.49 29.54
C ASN A 766 10.43 -12.99 29.22
N ARG A 767 9.31 -13.42 28.61
CA ARG A 767 9.01 -14.82 28.33
C ARG A 767 9.41 -15.20 26.90
N LYS A 768 10.70 -15.27 26.62
CA LYS A 768 11.22 -15.48 25.25
C LYS A 768 11.46 -16.95 24.87
N GLY A 769 11.24 -17.89 25.80
CA GLY A 769 11.56 -19.30 25.62
C GLY A 769 10.82 -19.97 24.47
N PHE A 770 9.51 -19.71 24.33
CA PHE A 770 8.70 -20.29 23.27
C PHE A 770 9.10 -19.78 21.87
N VAL A 771 9.50 -18.50 21.77
CA VAL A 771 10.03 -17.90 20.53
C VAL A 771 11.33 -18.59 20.11
N ARG A 772 12.23 -18.84 21.07
CA ARG A 772 13.48 -19.56 20.80
C ARG A 772 13.20 -20.96 20.24
N GLU A 773 12.27 -21.70 20.83
CA GLU A 773 11.94 -23.06 20.36
C GLU A 773 11.26 -23.04 18.98
N ALA A 774 10.40 -22.06 18.71
CA ALA A 774 9.79 -21.84 17.40
C ALA A 774 10.85 -21.60 16.31
N ILE A 775 11.85 -20.74 16.57
CA ILE A 775 12.95 -20.47 15.64
C ILE A 775 13.80 -21.72 15.39
N ILE A 776 14.11 -22.50 16.42
CA ILE A 776 14.91 -23.72 16.29
C ILE A 776 14.17 -24.77 15.45
N ALA A 777 12.86 -24.88 15.62
CA ALA A 777 12.02 -25.79 14.84
C ALA A 777 11.74 -25.28 13.41
N GLY A 778 11.75 -23.97 13.20
CA GLY A 778 11.18 -23.35 11.98
C GLY A 778 9.66 -23.35 11.99
N ALA A 779 9.04 -23.40 13.17
CA ALA A 779 7.59 -23.51 13.36
C ALA A 779 6.98 -22.11 13.57
N PRO A 780 6.03 -21.65 12.73
CA PRO A 780 5.44 -20.32 12.88
C PRO A 780 4.74 -20.14 14.23
N LEU A 781 4.78 -18.92 14.76
CA LEU A 781 4.15 -18.55 16.03
C LEU A 781 2.74 -18.02 15.77
N VAL A 782 1.73 -18.58 16.44
CA VAL A 782 0.35 -18.11 16.33
C VAL A 782 -0.08 -17.43 17.63
N PRO A 783 -0.17 -16.08 17.67
CA PRO A 783 -0.70 -15.37 18.83
C PRO A 783 -2.16 -15.74 19.05
N THR A 784 -2.47 -16.34 20.20
CA THR A 784 -3.81 -16.83 20.53
C THR A 784 -4.33 -16.12 21.77
N PHE A 785 -5.44 -15.39 21.62
CA PHE A 785 -6.06 -14.66 22.73
C PHE A 785 -7.41 -15.26 23.13
N ILE A 786 -7.65 -15.43 24.43
CA ILE A 786 -8.90 -16.01 24.96
C ILE A 786 -9.67 -14.97 25.78
N PHE A 787 -10.78 -14.50 25.23
CA PHE A 787 -11.72 -13.64 25.93
C PHE A 787 -12.58 -14.46 26.90
N GLY A 788 -12.79 -13.94 28.11
CA GLY A 788 -13.58 -14.57 29.18
C GLY A 788 -12.80 -15.43 30.19
N GLU A 789 -11.57 -15.85 29.87
CA GLU A 789 -10.78 -16.74 30.74
C GLU A 789 -10.53 -16.15 32.15
N ASN A 790 -10.16 -14.87 32.23
CA ASN A 790 -9.90 -14.18 33.49
C ASN A 790 -11.16 -13.93 34.34
N ASP A 791 -12.36 -14.14 33.79
CA ASP A 791 -13.63 -13.84 34.48
C ASP A 791 -14.26 -15.08 35.14
N ILE A 792 -13.70 -16.28 34.89
CA ILE A 792 -14.15 -17.56 35.46
C ILE A 792 -14.05 -17.55 37.00
N TYR A 793 -12.98 -16.97 37.53
CA TYR A 793 -12.66 -16.90 38.96
C TYR A 793 -12.20 -15.49 39.34
N SER A 794 -12.33 -15.15 40.63
CA SER A 794 -11.78 -13.93 41.21
C SER A 794 -10.73 -14.28 42.24
N GLN A 795 -9.61 -13.56 42.25
CA GLN A 795 -8.61 -13.75 43.28
C GLN A 795 -9.09 -13.20 44.62
N LEU A 796 -8.70 -13.87 45.71
CA LEU A 796 -8.99 -13.44 47.07
C LEU A 796 -7.80 -12.60 47.57
N GLU A 797 -7.99 -11.28 47.67
CA GLU A 797 -6.92 -10.35 48.05
C GLU A 797 -6.92 -10.10 49.57
N HIS A 798 -5.91 -10.64 50.27
CA HIS A 798 -5.64 -10.31 51.66
C HIS A 798 -4.12 -10.12 51.90
N PRO A 799 -3.67 -9.00 52.52
CA PRO A 799 -2.24 -8.65 52.62
C PRO A 799 -1.38 -9.71 53.34
N LEU A 800 -1.91 -10.34 54.39
CA LEU A 800 -1.22 -11.40 55.13
C LEU A 800 -1.12 -12.70 54.31
N LEU A 801 -2.18 -13.04 53.55
CA LEU A 801 -2.20 -14.24 52.71
C LEU A 801 -1.26 -14.11 51.52
N ARG A 802 -1.11 -12.89 50.97
CA ARG A 802 -0.18 -12.59 49.88
C ARG A 802 1.29 -12.82 50.28
N LYS A 803 1.67 -12.48 51.52
CA LYS A 803 3.02 -12.78 52.04
C LYS A 803 3.28 -14.28 52.13
N VAL A 804 2.31 -15.06 52.60
CA VAL A 804 2.39 -16.53 52.67
C VAL A 804 2.47 -17.15 51.27
N GLN A 805 1.67 -16.65 50.31
CA GLN A 805 1.69 -17.11 48.92
C GLN A 805 3.03 -16.86 48.23
N LEU A 806 3.60 -15.66 48.40
CA LEU A 806 4.91 -15.32 47.84
C LEU A 806 6.04 -16.14 48.50
N TRP A 807 5.93 -16.40 49.80
CA TRP A 807 6.86 -17.29 50.51
C TRP A 807 6.77 -18.74 50.00
N LEU A 808 5.56 -19.29 49.85
CA LEU A 808 5.34 -20.62 49.26
C LEU A 808 5.85 -20.68 47.82
N GLN A 809 5.63 -19.65 47.01
CA GLN A 809 6.14 -19.55 45.63
C GLN A 809 7.68 -19.51 45.59
N SER A 810 8.34 -18.93 46.60
CA SER A 810 9.81 -18.93 46.69
C SER A 810 10.39 -20.31 47.05
N LYS A 811 9.56 -21.22 47.60
CA LYS A 811 9.96 -22.56 48.07
C LYS A 811 9.42 -23.71 47.19
N MET A 812 8.31 -23.49 46.48
CA MET A 812 7.64 -24.48 45.61
C MET A 812 7.53 -23.95 44.18
N MET A 813 7.66 -24.82 43.17
CA MET A 813 7.50 -24.45 41.75
C MET A 813 6.05 -24.14 41.33
N PHE A 814 5.09 -24.17 42.25
CA PHE A 814 3.67 -23.88 42.02
C PHE A 814 3.15 -22.89 43.06
N ALA A 815 2.41 -21.87 42.62
CA ALA A 815 1.72 -20.96 43.53
C ALA A 815 0.35 -21.55 43.90
N LEU A 816 -0.07 -21.47 45.17
CA LEU A 816 -1.45 -21.76 45.57
C LEU A 816 -2.29 -20.48 45.44
N PRO A 817 -2.97 -20.24 44.30
CA PRO A 817 -3.90 -19.13 44.22
C PRO A 817 -5.06 -19.39 45.18
N LEU A 818 -5.42 -18.37 45.96
CA LEU A 818 -6.65 -18.34 46.73
C LEU A 818 -7.68 -17.56 45.91
N PHE A 819 -8.80 -18.18 45.59
CA PHE A 819 -9.78 -17.64 44.65
C PHE A 819 -11.20 -18.11 44.99
N TYR A 820 -12.19 -17.42 44.42
CA TYR A 820 -13.60 -17.78 44.52
C TYR A 820 -14.33 -17.50 43.20
N GLY A 821 -15.38 -18.27 42.91
CA GLY A 821 -16.24 -18.14 41.74
C GLY A 821 -17.66 -17.72 42.10
N ARG A 822 -18.69 -18.46 41.66
CA ARG A 822 -20.11 -18.10 41.85
C ARG A 822 -20.60 -18.45 43.26
N PHE A 823 -20.22 -19.62 43.77
CA PHE A 823 -20.56 -20.13 45.11
C PHE A 823 -19.33 -20.85 45.69
N GLY A 824 -18.45 -20.10 46.37
CA GLY A 824 -17.16 -20.64 46.82
C GLY A 824 -16.25 -21.01 45.64
N ILE A 825 -15.93 -22.30 45.48
CA ILE A 825 -15.00 -22.81 44.46
C ILE A 825 -15.62 -23.15 43.10
N VAL A 826 -16.95 -23.00 42.97
CA VAL A 826 -17.68 -23.26 41.73
C VAL A 826 -17.33 -22.17 40.70
N PRO A 827 -16.87 -22.52 39.48
CA PRO A 827 -16.54 -21.53 38.46
C PRO A 827 -17.74 -20.67 38.09
N ARG A 828 -17.50 -19.49 37.49
CA ARG A 828 -18.59 -18.68 36.92
C ARG A 828 -18.88 -19.12 35.50
N ARG A 829 -20.18 -19.15 35.14
CA ARG A 829 -20.63 -19.37 33.77
C ARG A 829 -20.21 -18.18 32.91
N THR A 830 -19.20 -18.39 32.07
CA THR A 830 -18.62 -17.35 31.22
C THR A 830 -18.43 -17.93 29.82
N PRO A 831 -18.96 -17.28 28.76
CA PRO A 831 -18.65 -17.70 27.39
C PRO A 831 -17.17 -17.44 27.10
N LEU A 832 -16.54 -18.34 26.36
CA LEU A 832 -15.13 -18.23 25.98
C LEU A 832 -15.04 -17.97 24.48
N THR A 833 -14.30 -16.94 24.08
CA THR A 833 -13.99 -16.69 22.66
C THR A 833 -12.49 -16.78 22.45
N VAL A 834 -12.06 -17.78 21.68
CA VAL A 834 -10.65 -18.03 21.35
C VAL A 834 -10.38 -17.43 19.99
N VAL A 835 -9.41 -16.54 19.92
CA VAL A 835 -8.99 -15.91 18.67
C VAL A 835 -7.59 -16.39 18.32
N PHE A 836 -7.48 -17.10 17.21
CA PHE A 836 -6.20 -17.44 16.57
C PHE A 836 -5.83 -16.30 15.63
N GLY A 837 -4.80 -15.55 15.99
CA GLY A 837 -4.27 -14.44 15.19
C GLY A 837 -3.47 -14.92 13.98
N SER A 838 -3.02 -13.97 13.16
CA SER A 838 -2.15 -14.26 12.02
C SER A 838 -0.83 -14.96 12.44
N PRO A 839 -0.41 -16.02 11.73
CA PRO A 839 0.85 -16.71 12.00
C PRO A 839 2.06 -15.80 11.71
N ILE A 840 3.00 -15.78 12.63
CA ILE A 840 4.29 -15.09 12.50
C ILE A 840 5.30 -16.12 12.01
N MET A 841 5.71 -15.99 10.75
CA MET A 841 6.69 -16.88 10.14
C MET A 841 8.05 -16.70 10.81
N VAL A 842 8.76 -17.82 10.97
CA VAL A 842 10.10 -17.84 11.57
C VAL A 842 11.02 -18.73 10.73
N SER A 843 12.25 -18.29 10.50
CA SER A 843 13.23 -19.06 9.73
C SER A 843 13.99 -20.03 10.64
N LYS A 844 14.07 -21.29 10.23
CA LYS A 844 14.75 -22.35 11.00
C LYS A 844 16.22 -22.02 11.24
N THR A 845 16.60 -21.82 12.50
CA THR A 845 17.98 -21.49 12.90
C THR A 845 18.40 -22.35 14.08
N ALA A 846 19.44 -23.18 13.92
CA ALA A 846 19.88 -24.12 14.95
C ALA A 846 20.35 -23.43 16.25
N SER A 847 20.96 -22.24 16.14
CA SER A 847 21.42 -21.42 17.26
C SER A 847 21.02 -19.95 17.07
N PRO A 848 19.79 -19.57 17.44
CA PRO A 848 19.30 -18.21 17.23
C PRO A 848 20.00 -17.20 18.15
N THR A 849 20.31 -16.03 17.63
CA THR A 849 20.91 -14.93 18.40
C THR A 849 19.88 -14.27 19.32
N TYR A 850 20.36 -13.52 20.32
CA TYR A 850 19.49 -12.79 21.24
C TYR A 850 18.64 -11.75 20.51
N ASP A 851 19.22 -11.08 19.51
CA ASP A 851 18.54 -10.05 18.72
C ASP A 851 17.43 -10.63 17.84
N GLN A 852 17.69 -11.77 17.19
CA GLN A 852 16.65 -12.50 16.43
C GLN A 852 15.47 -12.90 17.32
N ILE A 853 15.74 -13.42 18.52
CA ILE A 853 14.70 -13.79 19.48
C ILE A 853 13.91 -12.54 19.92
N ASN A 854 14.59 -11.42 20.17
CA ASN A 854 13.96 -10.17 20.59
C ASN A 854 13.07 -9.59 19.51
N GLU A 855 13.54 -9.59 18.27
CA GLU A 855 12.80 -9.08 17.13
C GLU A 855 11.50 -9.85 16.93
N ILE A 856 11.57 -11.19 16.87
CA ILE A 856 10.38 -12.04 16.69
C ILE A 856 9.45 -11.95 17.91
N HIS A 857 10.01 -11.87 19.12
CA HIS A 857 9.21 -11.65 20.32
C HIS A 857 8.50 -10.29 20.31
N ALA A 858 9.14 -9.23 19.81
CA ALA A 858 8.51 -7.92 19.66
C ALA A 858 7.37 -7.96 18.64
N ARG A 859 7.57 -8.65 17.50
CA ARG A 859 6.52 -8.92 16.51
C ARG A 859 5.35 -9.68 17.14
N TYR A 860 5.62 -10.73 17.91
CA TYR A 860 4.62 -11.49 18.67
C TYR A 860 3.78 -10.62 19.62
N LEU A 861 4.43 -9.76 20.42
CA LEU A 861 3.72 -8.87 21.34
C LEU A 861 2.86 -7.83 20.60
N ASN A 862 3.34 -7.33 19.46
CA ASN A 862 2.58 -6.38 18.65
C ASN A 862 1.36 -7.04 18.02
N GLU A 863 1.50 -8.24 17.48
CA GLU A 863 0.38 -9.01 16.93
C GLU A 863 -0.64 -9.38 18.00
N LEU A 864 -0.21 -9.84 19.18
CA LEU A 864 -1.13 -10.15 20.28
C LEU A 864 -1.94 -8.91 20.72
N ARG A 865 -1.30 -7.73 20.77
CA ARG A 865 -2.01 -6.46 21.05
C ARG A 865 -2.99 -6.09 19.94
N ARG A 866 -2.62 -6.34 18.67
CA ARG A 866 -3.49 -6.11 17.52
C ARG A 866 -4.74 -6.97 17.59
N VAL A 867 -4.57 -8.29 17.80
CA VAL A 867 -5.66 -9.25 18.00
C VAL A 867 -6.57 -8.79 19.13
N TYR A 868 -6.02 -8.45 20.29
CA TYR A 868 -6.82 -7.94 21.40
C TYR A 868 -7.64 -6.69 21.01
N LYS A 869 -6.99 -5.65 20.46
CA LYS A 869 -7.66 -4.39 20.07
C LYS A 869 -8.76 -4.59 19.03
N ARG A 870 -8.56 -5.48 18.06
CA ARG A 870 -9.52 -5.74 16.99
C ARG A 870 -10.80 -6.38 17.53
N PHE A 871 -10.66 -7.32 18.46
CA PHE A 871 -11.75 -8.19 18.88
C PHE A 871 -12.37 -7.80 20.23
N GLN A 872 -11.68 -7.00 21.04
CA GLN A 872 -12.17 -6.50 22.33
C GLN A 872 -13.52 -5.77 22.24
N PRO A 873 -13.79 -4.87 21.28
CA PRO A 873 -15.08 -4.18 21.23
C PRO A 873 -16.28 -5.13 21.06
N LYS A 874 -16.05 -6.28 20.42
CA LYS A 874 -17.09 -7.27 20.12
C LYS A 874 -17.26 -8.31 21.22
N TYR A 875 -16.16 -8.77 21.81
CA TYR A 875 -16.17 -9.93 22.72
C TYR A 875 -15.83 -9.60 24.18
N ASP A 876 -15.39 -8.38 24.47
CA ASP A 876 -15.12 -7.89 25.83
C ASP A 876 -15.38 -6.38 25.96
N PRO A 877 -16.61 -5.90 25.66
CA PRO A 877 -16.93 -4.46 25.63
C PRO A 877 -16.80 -3.79 27.01
N GLU A 878 -17.05 -4.52 28.10
CA GLU A 878 -16.94 -4.01 29.48
C GLU A 878 -15.50 -3.98 30.01
N GLY A 879 -14.58 -4.75 29.42
CA GLY A 879 -13.16 -4.79 29.82
C GLY A 879 -12.38 -3.49 29.61
N GLY A 880 -12.98 -2.51 28.90
CA GLY A 880 -12.44 -1.16 28.71
C GLY A 880 -13.07 -0.08 29.60
N VAL A 881 -14.16 -0.37 30.33
CA VAL A 881 -15.02 0.66 30.93
C VAL A 881 -15.33 0.36 32.41
N LYS A 882 -14.31 0.26 33.27
CA LYS A 882 -14.44 0.54 34.71
C LYS A 882 -13.13 1.09 35.27
N GLY A 883 -13.07 2.41 35.48
CA GLY A 883 -12.06 3.07 36.32
C GLY A 883 -11.63 4.45 35.82
N ASN A 884 -11.82 5.45 36.68
CA ASN A 884 -11.31 6.82 36.55
C ASN A 884 -9.89 6.91 35.95
N ALA A 885 -9.68 7.91 35.09
CA ALA A 885 -8.39 8.47 34.69
C ALA A 885 -7.16 7.55 34.89
N GLY A 886 -6.89 6.71 33.89
CA GLY A 886 -5.58 6.08 33.68
C GLY A 886 -5.48 4.63 34.11
N THR A 887 -5.62 3.70 33.17
CA THR A 887 -5.05 2.35 33.31
C THR A 887 -4.63 1.81 31.93
N ARG A 888 -3.35 2.04 31.60
CA ARG A 888 -2.60 1.29 30.57
C ARG A 888 -2.42 -0.16 31.04
N MET A 889 -2.23 -1.10 30.09
CA MET A 889 -1.43 -2.31 30.35
C MET A 889 -0.07 -1.86 30.92
N GLN A 890 0.10 -1.90 32.25
CA GLN A 890 1.32 -1.47 32.92
C GLN A 890 2.29 -2.63 33.08
N SER A 891 3.51 -2.42 32.60
CA SER A 891 4.71 -3.14 32.98
C SER A 891 4.98 -2.95 34.47
N SER A 892 5.06 -4.03 35.25
CA SER A 892 5.48 -3.95 36.65
C SER A 892 7.00 -3.73 36.71
N ASN A 893 7.40 -2.46 36.75
CA ASN A 893 8.59 -1.96 37.45
C ASN A 893 8.45 -0.43 37.49
N LYS A 894 7.77 0.08 38.52
CA LYS A 894 7.91 1.47 38.94
C LYS A 894 8.82 1.49 40.17
N PRO A 895 9.98 2.18 40.13
CA PRO A 895 10.36 3.01 41.25
C PRO A 895 9.35 4.17 41.35
N SER A 896 9.10 4.60 42.58
CA SER A 896 8.16 5.65 43.00
C SER A 896 8.03 6.86 42.07
N ASP A 897 6.78 7.30 41.83
CA ASP A 897 6.47 8.65 41.34
C ASP A 897 7.02 9.69 42.33
N SER A 898 8.13 10.32 41.99
CA SER A 898 8.40 11.71 42.32
C SER A 898 8.10 12.55 41.08
N GLY A 899 7.62 13.78 41.29
CA GLY A 899 6.98 14.62 40.28
C GLY A 899 7.72 14.74 38.94
N LYS A 900 6.96 15.04 37.89
CA LYS A 900 7.48 15.36 36.55
C LYS A 900 8.54 16.47 36.62
N ASN A 901 9.80 16.10 36.79
CA ASN A 901 10.94 16.95 36.49
C ASN A 901 11.15 16.88 34.98
N LYS A 902 10.83 17.98 34.28
CA LYS A 902 11.26 18.18 32.90
C LYS A 902 12.79 18.18 32.91
N SER A 903 13.41 17.11 32.41
CA SER A 903 14.86 17.10 32.28
C SER A 903 15.28 17.72 30.94
N PHE A 904 16.34 18.50 30.97
CA PHE A 904 16.94 19.15 29.80
C PHE A 904 18.26 18.45 29.49
N VAL A 905 18.59 18.31 28.20
CA VAL A 905 19.82 17.68 27.73
C VAL A 905 20.53 18.66 26.78
N VAL A 906 21.85 18.75 26.91
CA VAL A 906 22.70 19.57 26.03
C VAL A 906 23.10 18.71 24.82
N TYR A 907 22.89 19.22 23.62
CA TYR A 907 23.27 18.57 22.37
C TYR A 907 24.44 19.31 21.74
N ARG A 908 25.32 18.57 21.06
CA ARG A 908 26.38 19.11 20.20
C ARG A 908 26.09 18.79 18.75
N ILE A 909 26.14 19.78 17.86
CA ILE A 909 26.12 19.58 16.42
C ILE A 909 27.57 19.39 15.93
N ASP A 910 27.83 18.30 15.21
CA ASP A 910 29.12 18.11 14.55
C ASP A 910 29.23 18.87 13.20
N THR A 911 30.41 18.86 12.58
CA THR A 911 30.66 19.57 11.32
C THR A 911 29.84 19.06 10.13
N ASN A 912 29.16 17.91 10.27
CA ASN A 912 28.27 17.33 9.27
C ASN A 912 26.78 17.58 9.58
N GLY A 913 26.46 18.36 10.63
CA GLY A 913 25.09 18.69 11.01
C GLY A 913 24.38 17.61 11.82
N VAL A 914 25.10 16.62 12.35
CA VAL A 914 24.51 15.52 13.15
C VAL A 914 24.56 15.90 14.64
N GLU A 915 23.41 15.74 15.30
CA GLU A 915 23.25 16.06 16.73
C GLU A 915 23.69 14.88 17.61
N HIS A 916 24.58 15.12 18.56
CA HIS A 916 25.03 14.15 19.56
C HIS A 916 24.70 14.65 20.97
N PRO A 917 24.02 13.86 21.82
CA PRO A 917 23.76 14.26 23.20
C PRO A 917 25.08 14.25 24.00
N VAL A 918 25.29 15.31 24.77
CA VAL A 918 26.39 15.39 25.74
C VAL A 918 25.88 14.81 27.06
N GLU A 919 26.64 13.92 27.70
CA GLU A 919 26.18 13.21 28.91
C GLU A 919 25.70 14.17 30.01
N GLY A 920 24.43 14.05 30.40
CA GLY A 920 23.83 14.79 31.52
C GLY A 920 22.34 15.08 31.33
N HIS A 921 21.54 14.81 32.36
CA HIS A 921 20.14 15.26 32.45
C HIS A 921 20.06 16.34 33.53
N TYR A 922 19.66 17.55 33.14
CA TYR A 922 19.58 18.70 34.04
C TYR A 922 18.14 18.96 34.46
N ALA A 923 17.91 19.30 35.73
CA ALA A 923 16.56 19.49 36.25
C ALA A 923 15.91 20.80 35.78
N THR A 924 16.72 21.79 35.40
CA THR A 924 16.27 23.08 34.88
C THR A 924 17.01 23.45 33.59
N ARG A 925 16.36 24.28 32.76
CA ARG A 925 16.95 24.76 31.51
C ARG A 925 18.19 25.63 31.75
N GLU A 926 18.16 26.43 32.81
CA GLU A 926 19.24 27.34 33.21
C GLU A 926 20.54 26.61 33.61
N GLU A 927 20.42 25.45 34.27
CA GLU A 927 21.58 24.59 34.58
C GLU A 927 22.19 23.99 33.30
N ALA A 928 21.36 23.52 32.37
CA ALA A 928 21.83 22.99 31.10
C ALA A 928 22.50 24.07 30.23
N GLU A 929 21.96 25.30 30.24
CA GLU A 929 22.52 26.42 29.48
C GLU A 929 23.89 26.84 30.05
N LYS A 930 24.06 26.89 31.38
CA LYS A 930 25.38 27.14 32.01
C LYS A 930 26.42 26.07 31.66
N VAL A 931 26.01 24.81 31.55
CA VAL A 931 26.92 23.73 31.16
C VAL A 931 27.25 23.81 29.66
N ALA A 932 26.29 24.14 28.81
CA ALA A 932 26.55 24.41 27.40
C ALA A 932 27.57 25.55 27.22
N GLU A 933 27.43 26.65 27.97
CA GLU A 933 28.39 27.77 27.97
C GLU A 933 29.78 27.35 28.48
N GLN A 934 29.87 26.50 29.52
CA GLN A 934 31.15 25.96 29.98
C GLN A 934 31.85 25.11 28.91
N TYR A 935 31.11 24.28 28.17
CA TYR A 935 31.66 23.50 27.06
C TYR A 935 32.14 24.39 25.90
N GLU A 936 31.47 25.51 25.65
CA GLU A 936 31.93 26.51 24.67
C GLU A 936 33.20 27.24 25.15
N GLN A 937 33.33 27.53 26.44
CA GLN A 937 34.52 28.17 27.02
C GLN A 937 35.75 27.25 27.08
N LEU A 938 35.57 25.92 27.14
CA LEU A 938 36.65 24.93 27.15
C LEU A 938 37.29 24.67 25.76
N GLY A 939 36.99 25.50 24.76
CA GLY A 939 37.69 25.52 23.47
C GLY A 939 36.89 25.01 22.27
N HIS A 940 35.60 24.70 22.43
CA HIS A 940 34.71 24.30 21.33
C HIS A 940 33.80 25.47 20.93
N LYS A 941 34.28 26.36 20.05
CA LYS A 941 33.44 27.46 19.54
C LYS A 941 32.34 26.92 18.61
N ASN A 942 31.09 27.21 18.98
CA ASN A 942 29.82 27.01 18.26
C ASN A 942 29.40 25.55 18.08
N GLY A 943 28.31 25.16 18.76
CA GLY A 943 27.61 23.93 18.43
C GLY A 943 26.76 23.32 19.54
N TYR A 944 26.68 23.94 20.73
CA TYR A 944 25.94 23.38 21.87
C TYR A 944 24.61 24.10 22.09
N TYR A 945 23.53 23.35 22.28
CA TYR A 945 22.21 23.93 22.60
C TYR A 945 21.39 22.96 23.44
N VAL A 946 20.39 23.50 24.16
CA VAL A 946 19.61 22.77 25.15
C VAL A 946 18.24 22.41 24.61
N ARG A 947 17.82 21.16 24.79
CA ARG A 947 16.48 20.67 24.45
C ARG A 947 15.86 19.94 25.64
N SER A 948 14.53 20.01 25.77
CA SER A 948 13.83 19.18 26.76
C SER A 948 13.86 17.72 26.28
N ALA A 949 14.22 16.80 27.17
CA ALA A 949 14.07 15.37 26.91
C ALA A 949 12.57 15.04 26.88
N SER A 950 12.08 14.56 25.74
CA SER A 950 10.69 14.14 25.53
C SER A 950 10.45 12.73 26.03
#